data_AF-A0A3N7H1M7-F1
#
_entry.id   AF-A0A3N7H1M7-F1
#
_cell.length_a   1.000
_cell.length_b   1.000
_cell.length_c   1.000
_cell.angle_alpha   90.00
_cell.angle_beta   90.00
_cell.angle_gamma   90.00
#
_symmetry.space_group_name_H-M   'P 1'
#
loop_
_entity.id
_entity.type
_entity.pdbx_description
1 polymer ?
#
loop_
_entity_poly.entity_id
_entity_poly.type
_entity_poly.pdbx_seq_one_letter_code
_entity_poly.pdbx_strand_id
1 'polypeptide(L)'
;MINIPDFLRNVWRNKWLVIFIPIACAAATYFLVKDLPKKYKSSVQLSTGITDRSQEILSGDQLDYFRVSQQFGNIIELMSTKRVLNILSLHLILHDLENPSAAFTQLPEDITNLSQQEVAEVISILKEKQRNNAFITPMDNGKYPLFDWARNMGYDEKSISENLSISRYGESDFINIEYTSENPDLSAFAVNTFSKEFIFYYSRVTSNSRRNTLTLLDSILQVKKTIMDEKNAQLKSFKAGSGVLDLTAQSDMLYQQIAEQENRRSQLMGEIQSLRGGIRSIEEKLNSGDFDSGNTIKENNEIIQIGKQLDQANKRYFENNFNPADKRIIDSLEALRTSKIAAMSRQSPVNTEEVRRGLLKEKSDLEIALARAENSISTINTELGNLRDRFGGMMPTDAGVQNLQRETDLATKEYTDAMNKYNQAALENSAMLNLAIVESGFPGPPEPSKVAQLTAISWFASLIFIVTILLVLSLLDHSIKTSDQLATITGKPVIGGVNLIGDSEKDLRVIWDESNLREDHVFYRDLLRSLRFELNKSLSNGDEKVIGVTSLSEGEGKTFLTSSLAYAFALISKKVLLIGDNYPNLTELISNRQQKENQAFESFLVKKEIKTEDMITVLSKNPDNKSLLEIKDSNSLKAAFEVLKKEFDIIIIDLNSLKSINQVKEWLSFTDKSVAVFEAGGEIRARDKEFLNQVDSHAGFLGWIINKVRI
;
A
#
# COMPACT_ATOMS: atom_id res chain seq x y z
N MET A 1 -2.53 42.23 1.78
CA MET A 1 -1.68 41.52 0.79
C MET A 1 -0.24 41.89 1.07
N ILE A 2 0.68 40.92 1.10
CA ILE A 2 2.10 41.16 1.35
C ILE A 2 2.67 41.92 0.15
N ASN A 3 3.33 43.04 0.39
CA ASN A 3 4.10 43.72 -0.65
C ASN A 3 5.43 42.96 -0.83
N ILE A 4 5.48 42.07 -1.82
CA ILE A 4 6.66 41.22 -2.13
C ILE A 4 7.94 42.07 -2.26
N PRO A 5 7.94 43.22 -2.96
CA PRO A 5 9.06 44.16 -2.96
C PRO A 5 9.58 44.57 -1.58
N ASP A 6 8.68 44.90 -0.63
CA ASP A 6 9.08 45.35 0.71
C ASP A 6 9.70 44.20 1.51
N PHE A 7 9.15 42.99 1.36
CA PHE A 7 9.72 41.79 1.97
C PHE A 7 11.13 41.50 1.44
N LEU A 8 11.33 41.54 0.10
CA LEU A 8 12.64 41.33 -0.50
C LEU A 8 13.65 42.40 -0.05
N ARG A 9 13.23 43.66 0.07
CA ARG A 9 14.07 44.74 0.60
C ARG A 9 14.45 44.50 2.06
N ASN A 10 13.52 43.98 2.88
CA ASN A 10 13.80 43.62 4.28
C ASN A 10 14.78 42.45 4.39
N VAL A 11 14.63 41.43 3.55
CA VAL A 11 15.59 40.31 3.45
C VAL A 11 16.96 40.82 3.02
N TRP A 12 17.02 41.71 2.04
CA TRP A 12 18.27 42.28 1.55
C TRP A 12 18.96 43.20 2.56
N ARG A 13 18.18 43.98 3.33
CA ARG A 13 18.68 44.78 4.45
C ARG A 13 19.32 43.90 5.53
N ASN A 14 18.75 42.72 5.76
CA ASN A 14 19.23 41.73 6.73
C ASN A 14 20.10 40.64 6.08
N LYS A 15 20.70 40.88 4.91
CA LYS A 15 21.49 39.88 4.16
C LYS A 15 22.57 39.21 4.99
N TRP A 16 23.18 39.95 5.92
CA TRP A 16 24.21 39.41 6.80
C TRP A 16 23.66 38.36 7.77
N LEU A 17 22.45 38.53 8.29
CA LEU A 17 21.81 37.52 9.14
C LEU A 17 21.44 36.27 8.32
N VAL A 18 20.92 36.47 7.10
CA VAL A 18 20.52 35.38 6.20
C VAL A 18 21.72 34.55 5.73
N ILE A 19 22.91 35.15 5.62
CA ILE A 19 24.14 34.45 5.23
C ILE A 19 24.87 33.87 6.43
N PHE A 20 25.03 34.65 7.51
CA PHE A 20 25.86 34.26 8.65
C PHE A 20 25.24 33.13 9.47
N ILE A 21 23.91 33.15 9.70
CA ILE A 21 23.25 32.13 10.52
C ILE A 21 23.38 30.74 9.90
N PRO A 22 23.10 30.54 8.59
CA PRO A 22 23.29 29.24 7.98
C PRO A 22 24.72 28.74 7.96
N ILE A 23 25.69 29.63 7.72
CA ILE A 23 27.11 29.28 7.77
C ILE A 23 27.53 28.89 9.19
N ALA A 24 27.10 29.63 10.20
CA ALA A 24 27.39 29.34 11.60
C ALA A 24 26.78 28.00 12.04
N CYS A 25 25.52 27.73 11.66
CA CYS A 25 24.85 26.46 11.92
C CYS A 25 25.56 25.29 11.20
N ALA A 26 25.93 25.46 9.93
CA ALA A 26 26.67 24.45 9.18
C ALA A 26 28.05 24.18 9.82
N ALA A 27 28.79 25.23 10.20
CA ALA A 27 30.07 25.09 10.88
C ALA A 27 29.92 24.37 12.23
N ALA A 28 28.95 24.75 13.04
CA ALA A 28 28.66 24.09 14.31
C ALA A 28 28.31 22.61 14.10
N THR A 29 27.44 22.29 13.14
CA THR A 29 27.11 20.89 12.79
C THR A 29 28.34 20.13 12.30
N TYR A 30 29.18 20.73 11.47
CA TYR A 30 30.44 20.11 11.03
C TYR A 30 31.34 19.79 12.22
N PHE A 31 31.55 20.72 13.15
CA PHE A 31 32.38 20.48 14.34
C PHE A 31 31.79 19.45 15.30
N LEU A 32 30.47 19.30 15.36
CA LEU A 32 29.81 18.28 16.18
C LEU A 32 29.86 16.88 15.56
N VAL A 33 29.91 16.79 14.23
CA VAL A 33 29.73 15.53 13.50
C VAL A 33 31.07 15.03 12.90
N LYS A 34 32.09 15.89 12.75
CA LYS A 34 33.39 15.53 12.16
C LYS A 34 34.12 14.39 12.88
N ASP A 35 33.90 14.27 14.19
CA ASP A 35 34.57 13.29 15.06
C ASP A 35 33.69 12.06 15.31
N LEU A 36 32.56 11.92 14.58
CA LEU A 36 31.77 10.69 14.65
C LEU A 36 32.62 9.48 14.22
N PRO A 37 32.48 8.34 14.92
CA PRO A 37 33.25 7.16 14.62
C PRO A 37 32.98 6.69 13.20
N LYS A 38 34.06 6.31 12.50
CA LYS A 38 33.96 5.73 11.16
C LYS A 38 33.27 4.38 11.26
N LYS A 39 32.27 4.16 10.42
CA LYS A 39 31.62 2.86 10.29
C LYS A 39 32.24 2.10 9.14
N TYR A 40 32.46 0.81 9.33
CA TYR A 40 32.99 -0.12 8.35
C TYR A 40 31.92 -1.16 8.08
N LYS A 41 31.77 -1.54 6.82
CA LYS A 41 30.77 -2.51 6.38
C LYS A 41 31.48 -3.71 5.78
N SER A 42 31.03 -4.91 6.15
CA SER A 42 31.47 -6.17 5.56
C SER A 42 30.25 -6.98 5.15
N SER A 43 30.35 -7.72 4.05
CA SER A 43 29.25 -8.50 3.48
C SER A 43 29.68 -9.93 3.15
N VAL A 44 28.81 -10.89 3.41
CA VAL A 44 28.93 -12.30 2.98
C VAL A 44 27.78 -12.62 2.03
N GLN A 45 28.07 -13.34 0.94
CA GLN A 45 27.06 -13.89 0.06
C GLN A 45 26.92 -15.40 0.28
N LEU A 46 25.70 -15.83 0.63
CA LEU A 46 25.34 -17.24 0.77
C LEU A 46 24.52 -17.71 -0.44
N SER A 47 24.96 -18.76 -1.13
CA SER A 47 24.10 -19.49 -2.09
C SER A 47 23.08 -20.33 -1.35
N THR A 48 21.88 -20.50 -1.90
CA THR A 48 20.81 -21.28 -1.25
C THR A 48 20.44 -22.56 -1.98
N GLY A 49 20.67 -22.63 -3.29
CA GLY A 49 20.24 -23.72 -4.16
C GLY A 49 18.73 -23.74 -4.41
N ILE A 50 18.00 -22.68 -4.03
CA ILE A 50 16.53 -22.59 -4.17
C ILE A 50 16.14 -22.40 -5.64
N THR A 51 16.97 -21.69 -6.40
CA THR A 51 16.68 -21.29 -7.79
C THR A 51 17.38 -22.16 -8.84
N ASP A 52 18.04 -23.26 -8.42
CA ASP A 52 18.75 -24.15 -9.34
C ASP A 52 17.79 -24.92 -10.26
N ARG A 53 18.02 -24.81 -11.59
CA ARG A 53 17.21 -25.39 -12.67
C ARG A 53 17.26 -26.91 -12.73
N SER A 54 18.19 -27.57 -12.04
CA SER A 54 18.15 -29.03 -11.88
C SER A 54 16.85 -29.51 -11.20
N GLN A 55 16.16 -28.62 -10.48
CA GLN A 55 14.84 -28.85 -9.87
C GLN A 55 13.65 -28.60 -10.83
N GLU A 56 13.85 -27.94 -11.99
CA GLU A 56 12.79 -27.67 -12.99
C GLU A 56 12.32 -28.95 -13.72
N ILE A 57 13.13 -30.02 -13.72
CA ILE A 57 12.78 -31.27 -14.45
C ILE A 57 11.61 -32.02 -13.77
N LEU A 58 11.19 -31.62 -12.56
CA LEU A 58 10.27 -32.40 -11.72
C LEU A 58 8.89 -31.75 -11.50
N SER A 59 8.61 -30.57 -12.05
CA SER A 59 7.29 -29.93 -11.92
C SER A 59 6.98 -29.08 -13.14
N GLY A 60 5.91 -29.43 -13.85
CA GLY A 60 5.46 -28.70 -15.03
C GLY A 60 5.18 -27.23 -14.74
N ASP A 61 5.47 -26.40 -15.76
CA ASP A 61 5.24 -24.97 -15.93
C ASP A 61 5.25 -24.05 -14.70
N GLN A 62 6.19 -23.10 -14.74
CA GLN A 62 6.37 -21.96 -13.84
C GLN A 62 6.66 -22.33 -12.38
N LEU A 63 7.93 -22.18 -11.97
CA LEU A 63 8.26 -21.93 -10.57
C LEU A 63 7.34 -20.81 -10.05
N ASP A 64 6.41 -21.15 -9.15
CA ASP A 64 5.62 -20.17 -8.39
C ASP A 64 6.62 -19.23 -7.70
N TYR A 65 6.84 -18.04 -8.26
CA TYR A 65 7.66 -16.99 -7.67
C TYR A 65 7.32 -16.79 -6.18
N PHE A 66 6.04 -16.98 -5.84
CA PHE A 66 5.53 -16.99 -4.47
C PHE A 66 6.20 -18.05 -3.58
N ARG A 67 6.33 -19.30 -4.02
CA ARG A 67 6.95 -20.39 -3.24
C ARG A 67 8.44 -20.13 -3.02
N VAL A 68 9.15 -19.65 -4.05
CA VAL A 68 10.57 -19.25 -3.95
C VAL A 68 10.72 -18.10 -2.96
N SER A 69 9.90 -17.05 -3.10
CA SER A 69 9.92 -15.90 -2.18
C SER A 69 9.60 -16.29 -0.75
N GLN A 70 8.66 -17.23 -0.53
CA GLN A 70 8.36 -17.75 0.82
C GLN A 70 9.53 -18.53 1.41
N GLN A 71 10.24 -19.34 0.62
CA GLN A 71 11.41 -20.07 1.10
C GLN A 71 12.54 -19.12 1.53
N PHE A 72 12.85 -18.10 0.73
CA PHE A 72 13.79 -17.04 1.13
C PHE A 72 13.34 -16.31 2.38
N GLY A 73 12.06 -15.92 2.45
CA GLY A 73 11.48 -15.26 3.63
C GLY A 73 11.63 -16.10 4.90
N ASN A 74 11.34 -17.40 4.83
CA ASN A 74 11.46 -18.32 5.96
C ASN A 74 12.93 -18.48 6.42
N ILE A 75 13.89 -18.53 5.50
CA ILE A 75 15.31 -18.60 5.85
C ILE A 75 15.77 -17.30 6.49
N ILE A 76 15.47 -16.16 5.88
CA ILE A 76 15.86 -14.84 6.40
C ILE A 76 15.24 -14.61 7.79
N GLU A 77 13.97 -14.94 7.97
CA GLU A 77 13.30 -14.85 9.28
C GLU A 77 14.00 -15.76 10.31
N LEU A 78 14.35 -17.00 9.91
CA LEU A 78 15.07 -17.91 10.78
C LEU A 78 16.44 -17.35 11.19
N MET A 79 17.17 -16.71 10.27
CA MET A 79 18.46 -16.05 10.54
C MET A 79 18.31 -14.89 11.53
N SER A 80 17.21 -14.15 11.45
CA SER A 80 16.89 -13.03 12.34
C SER A 80 16.35 -13.46 13.70
N THR A 81 16.12 -14.75 13.94
CA THR A 81 15.64 -15.21 15.25
C THR A 81 16.66 -14.94 16.36
N LYS A 82 16.15 -14.61 17.55
CA LYS A 82 16.96 -14.39 18.76
C LYS A 82 17.98 -15.49 19.02
N ARG A 83 17.63 -16.73 18.69
CA ARG A 83 18.48 -17.91 18.87
C ARG A 83 19.71 -17.85 17.99
N VAL A 84 19.57 -17.47 16.72
CA VAL A 84 20.70 -17.37 15.81
C VAL A 84 21.56 -16.14 16.13
N LEU A 85 20.92 -14.99 16.43
CA LEU A 85 21.65 -13.79 16.86
C LEU A 85 22.47 -14.02 18.15
N ASN A 86 21.93 -14.80 19.10
CA ASN A 86 22.64 -15.12 20.32
C ASN A 86 23.89 -15.99 20.09
N ILE A 87 23.91 -16.82 19.05
CA ILE A 87 25.12 -17.57 18.69
C ILE A 87 26.25 -16.59 18.35
N LEU A 88 25.96 -15.56 17.56
CA LEU A 88 26.95 -14.53 17.24
C LEU A 88 27.37 -13.75 18.50
N SER A 89 26.41 -13.36 19.35
CA SER A 89 26.67 -12.70 20.65
C SER A 89 27.69 -13.45 21.50
N LEU A 90 27.51 -14.77 21.67
CA LEU A 90 28.42 -15.63 22.42
C LEU A 90 29.82 -15.67 21.80
N HIS A 91 29.92 -15.76 20.46
CA HIS A 91 31.21 -15.79 19.77
C HIS A 91 31.96 -14.45 19.89
N LEU A 92 31.26 -13.32 19.84
CA LEU A 92 31.87 -12.00 19.98
C LEU A 92 32.42 -11.78 21.39
N ILE A 93 31.64 -12.11 22.43
CA ILE A 93 32.10 -12.00 23.82
C ILE A 93 33.27 -12.95 24.08
N LEU A 94 33.17 -14.21 23.63
CA LEU A 94 34.25 -15.18 23.77
C LEU A 94 35.53 -14.73 23.07
N HIS A 95 35.43 -14.19 21.85
CA HIS A 95 36.58 -13.69 21.11
C HIS A 95 37.34 -12.62 21.89
N ASP A 96 36.64 -11.61 22.40
CA ASP A 96 37.24 -10.49 23.12
C ASP A 96 37.83 -10.90 24.47
N LEU A 97 37.23 -11.89 25.15
CA LEU A 97 37.74 -12.43 26.41
C LEU A 97 38.96 -13.36 26.20
N GLU A 98 38.97 -14.16 25.13
CA GLU A 98 40.09 -15.05 24.81
C GLU A 98 41.29 -14.30 24.22
N ASN A 99 41.04 -13.18 23.51
CA ASN A 99 42.07 -12.37 22.87
C ASN A 99 41.97 -10.89 23.28
N PRO A 100 42.26 -10.51 24.54
CA PRO A 100 42.09 -9.13 25.01
C PRO A 100 42.91 -8.09 24.24
N SER A 101 44.03 -8.49 23.62
CA SER A 101 44.88 -7.61 22.80
C SER A 101 44.32 -7.33 21.41
N ALA A 102 43.39 -8.18 20.93
CA ALA A 102 42.71 -8.05 19.64
C ALA A 102 41.20 -7.87 19.83
N ALA A 103 40.76 -7.44 21.02
CA ALA A 103 39.35 -7.22 21.32
C ALA A 103 38.76 -6.16 20.39
N PHE A 104 37.55 -6.41 19.91
CA PHE A 104 36.91 -5.52 18.95
C PHE A 104 36.37 -4.23 19.60
N THR A 105 36.05 -4.30 20.90
CA THR A 105 35.52 -3.19 21.71
C THR A 105 36.34 -3.00 22.98
N GLN A 106 36.18 -1.85 23.63
CA GLN A 106 36.79 -1.62 24.94
C GLN A 106 36.09 -2.49 25.99
N LEU A 107 36.87 -3.35 26.66
CA LEU A 107 36.37 -4.22 27.71
C LEU A 107 35.91 -3.36 28.92
N PRO A 108 34.70 -3.61 29.46
CA PRO A 108 34.24 -2.97 30.69
C PRO A 108 35.25 -3.08 31.83
N GLU A 109 35.34 -2.06 32.69
CA GLU A 109 36.28 -2.03 33.83
C GLU A 109 36.12 -3.27 34.72
N ASP A 110 34.87 -3.70 34.92
CA ASP A 110 34.51 -4.91 35.66
C ASP A 110 35.19 -6.18 35.14
N ILE A 111 35.43 -6.27 33.83
CA ILE A 111 36.13 -7.41 33.19
C ILE A 111 37.64 -7.26 33.35
N THR A 112 38.16 -6.04 33.17
CA THR A 112 39.61 -5.78 33.26
C THR A 112 40.17 -5.95 34.67
N ASN A 113 39.32 -5.84 35.69
CA ASN A 113 39.67 -6.03 37.10
C ASN A 113 39.65 -7.51 37.55
N LEU A 114 39.20 -8.43 36.70
CA LEU A 114 39.14 -9.85 37.03
C LEU A 114 40.54 -10.49 37.04
N SER A 115 40.74 -11.43 37.94
CA SER A 115 41.92 -12.30 37.93
C SER A 115 41.90 -13.26 36.73
N GLN A 116 43.07 -13.77 36.32
CA GLN A 116 43.16 -14.75 35.24
C GLN A 116 42.30 -16.02 35.49
N GLN A 117 42.12 -16.40 36.76
CA GLN A 117 41.27 -17.54 37.13
C GLN A 117 39.78 -17.26 36.92
N GLU A 118 39.33 -16.05 37.25
CA GLU A 118 37.94 -15.62 37.05
C GLU A 118 37.60 -15.46 35.56
N VAL A 119 38.53 -14.93 34.76
CA VAL A 119 38.37 -14.86 33.30
C VAL A 119 38.24 -16.27 32.70
N ALA A 120 39.05 -17.23 33.16
CA ALA A 120 38.95 -18.63 32.72
C ALA A 120 37.61 -19.27 33.13
N GLU A 121 37.09 -18.95 34.32
CA GLU A 121 35.77 -19.39 34.78
C GLU A 121 34.66 -18.83 33.88
N VAL A 122 34.68 -17.53 33.58
CA VAL A 122 33.71 -16.89 32.66
C VAL A 122 33.75 -17.53 31.27
N ILE A 123 34.94 -17.73 30.69
CA ILE A 123 35.09 -18.38 29.39
C ILE A 123 34.50 -19.80 29.42
N SER A 124 34.69 -20.53 30.52
CA SER A 124 34.13 -21.88 30.66
C SER A 124 32.59 -21.88 30.67
N ILE A 125 31.97 -20.91 31.35
CA ILE A 125 30.51 -20.73 31.40
C ILE A 125 29.97 -20.37 30.01
N LEU A 126 30.63 -19.45 29.31
CA LEU A 126 30.22 -19.03 27.96
C LEU A 126 30.38 -20.17 26.94
N LYS A 127 31.46 -20.96 27.01
CA LYS A 127 31.64 -22.17 26.19
C LYS A 127 30.60 -23.23 26.51
N GLU A 128 30.19 -23.38 27.76
CA GLU A 128 29.10 -24.28 28.13
C GLU A 128 27.77 -23.82 27.52
N LYS A 129 27.44 -22.53 27.65
CA LYS A 129 26.25 -21.94 27.02
C LYS A 129 26.27 -22.11 25.50
N GLN A 130 27.41 -21.91 24.84
CA GLN A 130 27.60 -22.12 23.41
C GLN A 130 27.34 -23.58 23.02
N ARG A 131 27.92 -24.57 23.74
CA ARG A 131 27.67 -26.01 23.49
C ARG A 131 26.19 -26.37 23.65
N ASN A 132 25.54 -25.80 24.67
CA ASN A 132 24.13 -26.06 24.97
C ASN A 132 23.15 -25.24 24.11
N ASN A 133 23.64 -24.31 23.28
CA ASN A 133 22.83 -23.30 22.57
C ASN A 133 21.89 -22.52 23.52
N ALA A 134 22.40 -22.17 24.70
CA ALA A 134 21.68 -21.43 25.72
C ALA A 134 21.87 -19.91 25.54
N PHE A 135 20.82 -19.15 25.84
CA PHE A 135 20.82 -17.70 25.69
C PHE A 135 21.58 -16.99 26.82
N ILE A 136 22.05 -15.78 26.52
CA ILE A 136 22.37 -14.78 27.54
C ILE A 136 21.10 -13.99 27.81
N THR A 137 20.61 -14.08 29.03
CA THR A 137 19.37 -13.46 29.50
C THR A 137 19.66 -12.55 30.69
N PRO A 138 18.75 -11.63 31.05
CA PRO A 138 18.92 -10.83 32.27
C PRO A 138 19.11 -11.66 33.54
N MET A 139 18.67 -12.92 33.56
CA MET A 139 18.86 -13.85 34.68
C MET A 139 20.29 -14.38 34.81
N ASP A 140 21.12 -14.21 33.77
CA ASP A 140 22.52 -14.63 33.77
C ASP A 140 23.46 -13.61 34.45
N ASN A 141 22.91 -12.53 34.99
CA ASN A 141 23.62 -11.60 35.87
C ASN A 141 23.74 -12.14 37.30
N GLY A 142 24.40 -13.29 37.43
CA GLY A 142 24.68 -13.93 38.71
C GLY A 142 25.99 -13.43 39.33
N LYS A 143 26.93 -14.35 39.56
CA LYS A 143 28.29 -14.03 40.03
C LYS A 143 29.02 -13.07 39.06
N TYR A 144 28.74 -13.18 37.76
CA TYR A 144 29.26 -12.32 36.70
C TYR A 144 28.09 -11.72 35.93
N PRO A 145 28.06 -10.40 35.67
CA PRO A 145 26.96 -9.74 34.98
C PRO A 145 27.05 -9.91 33.45
N LEU A 146 26.92 -11.16 32.97
CA LEU A 146 27.13 -11.53 31.56
C LEU A 146 26.20 -10.79 30.58
N PHE A 147 24.96 -10.51 30.99
CA PHE A 147 24.00 -9.80 30.15
C PHE A 147 24.34 -8.31 30.04
N ASP A 148 24.76 -7.68 31.15
CA ASP A 148 25.19 -6.29 31.11
C ASP A 148 26.50 -6.12 30.34
N TRP A 149 27.43 -7.08 30.44
CA TRP A 149 28.64 -7.09 29.61
C TRP A 149 28.30 -7.18 28.12
N ALA A 150 27.44 -8.11 27.72
CA ALA A 150 26.97 -8.22 26.34
C ALA A 150 26.37 -6.89 25.84
N ARG A 151 25.53 -6.25 26.66
CA ARG A 151 24.91 -4.95 26.31
C ARG A 151 25.92 -3.81 26.22
N ASN A 152 26.82 -3.69 27.19
CA ASN A 152 27.79 -2.59 27.24
C ASN A 152 28.83 -2.69 26.13
N MET A 153 29.16 -3.91 25.70
CA MET A 153 30.04 -4.19 24.55
C MET A 153 29.29 -4.08 23.20
N GLY A 154 27.97 -3.89 23.19
CA GLY A 154 27.17 -3.84 21.96
C GLY A 154 27.01 -5.21 21.28
N TYR A 155 27.19 -6.30 22.02
CA TYR A 155 27.05 -7.69 21.55
C TYR A 155 25.72 -8.32 21.96
N ASP A 156 24.80 -7.58 22.56
CA ASP A 156 23.46 -8.07 22.84
C ASP A 156 22.64 -8.20 21.55
N GLU A 157 21.53 -8.93 21.64
CA GLU A 157 20.63 -9.21 20.51
C GLU A 157 20.20 -7.93 19.78
N LYS A 158 19.87 -6.86 20.52
CA LYS A 158 19.36 -5.63 19.94
C LYS A 158 20.45 -4.92 19.15
N SER A 159 21.62 -4.73 19.75
CA SER A 159 22.77 -4.09 19.10
C SER A 159 23.25 -4.86 17.87
N ILE A 160 23.24 -6.20 17.92
CA ILE A 160 23.55 -7.04 16.76
C ILE A 160 22.49 -6.84 15.66
N SER A 161 21.21 -6.89 16.01
CA SER A 161 20.11 -6.75 15.03
C SER A 161 20.09 -5.39 14.32
N GLU A 162 20.48 -4.31 15.01
CA GLU A 162 20.55 -2.96 14.43
C GLU A 162 21.69 -2.81 13.41
N ASN A 163 22.77 -3.59 13.58
CA ASN A 163 23.97 -3.52 12.76
C ASN A 163 24.07 -4.66 11.72
N LEU A 164 23.21 -5.68 11.81
CA LEU A 164 23.13 -6.83 10.90
C LEU A 164 21.97 -6.66 9.92
N SER A 165 22.26 -6.62 8.63
CA SER A 165 21.27 -6.63 7.56
C SER A 165 21.30 -7.96 6.82
N ILE A 166 20.14 -8.59 6.66
CA ILE A 166 19.99 -9.86 5.94
C ILE A 166 18.92 -9.65 4.87
N SER A 167 19.30 -9.83 3.61
CA SER A 167 18.41 -9.60 2.48
C SER A 167 18.70 -10.53 1.32
N ARG A 168 17.71 -10.79 0.48
CA ARG A 168 17.94 -11.48 -0.79
C ARG A 168 18.64 -10.52 -1.76
N TYR A 169 19.68 -10.99 -2.43
CA TYR A 169 20.39 -10.21 -3.44
C TYR A 169 19.57 -10.17 -4.75
N GLY A 170 18.64 -9.21 -4.85
CA GLY A 170 17.73 -9.10 -6.00
C GLY A 170 16.86 -10.36 -6.19
N GLU A 171 16.76 -10.85 -7.42
CA GLU A 171 16.07 -12.11 -7.76
C GLU A 171 17.02 -13.31 -7.85
N SER A 172 18.25 -13.18 -7.35
CA SER A 172 19.25 -14.24 -7.43
C SER A 172 19.01 -15.37 -6.42
N ASP A 173 19.88 -16.39 -6.47
CA ASP A 173 19.96 -17.48 -5.50
C ASP A 173 20.62 -17.08 -4.16
N PHE A 174 21.09 -15.84 -4.06
CA PHE A 174 21.98 -15.41 -2.99
C PHE A 174 21.25 -14.65 -1.88
N ILE A 175 21.62 -14.95 -0.64
CA ILE A 175 21.33 -14.13 0.53
C ILE A 175 22.57 -13.31 0.84
N ASN A 176 22.41 -11.99 0.90
CA ASN A 176 23.43 -11.05 1.31
C ASN A 176 23.29 -10.75 2.80
N ILE A 177 24.38 -10.92 3.54
CA ILE A 177 24.46 -10.70 4.98
C ILE A 177 25.50 -9.62 5.21
N GLU A 178 25.10 -8.50 5.79
CA GLU A 178 25.96 -7.35 5.99
C GLU A 178 26.02 -6.99 7.48
N TYR A 179 27.21 -6.71 7.99
CA TYR A 179 27.39 -6.20 9.34
C TYR A 179 28.19 -4.90 9.30
N THR A 180 27.75 -3.92 10.10
CA THR A 180 28.37 -2.60 10.16
C THR A 180 28.84 -2.27 11.57
N SER A 181 30.13 -1.97 11.75
CA SER A 181 30.69 -1.61 13.07
C SER A 181 31.78 -0.55 12.99
N GLU A 182 32.20 -0.02 14.13
CA GLU A 182 33.30 0.97 14.23
C GLU A 182 34.68 0.33 14.04
N ASN A 183 34.77 -0.99 14.23
CA ASN A 183 35.97 -1.77 13.98
C ASN A 183 35.80 -2.56 12.66
N PRO A 184 36.72 -2.45 11.69
CA PRO A 184 36.63 -3.16 10.41
C PRO A 184 36.78 -4.69 10.55
N ASP A 185 37.58 -5.15 11.51
CA ASP A 185 37.78 -6.57 11.77
C ASP A 185 36.55 -7.19 12.45
N LEU A 186 35.86 -6.44 13.32
CA LEU A 186 34.58 -6.85 13.90
C LEU A 186 33.53 -7.09 12.82
N SER A 187 33.43 -6.19 11.84
CA SER A 187 32.48 -6.34 10.74
C SER A 187 32.74 -7.62 9.95
N ALA A 188 34.00 -7.89 9.60
CA ALA A 188 34.38 -9.10 8.89
C ALA A 188 34.17 -10.37 9.73
N PHE A 189 34.58 -10.35 10.99
CA PHE A 189 34.42 -11.46 11.91
C PHE A 189 32.95 -11.79 12.14
N ALA A 190 32.10 -10.78 12.33
CA ALA A 190 30.68 -10.95 12.61
C ALA A 190 29.94 -11.62 11.45
N VAL A 191 30.07 -11.11 10.22
CA VAL A 191 29.37 -11.72 9.06
C VAL A 191 29.86 -13.14 8.76
N ASN A 192 31.17 -13.39 8.84
CA ASN A 192 31.74 -14.70 8.55
C ASN A 192 31.35 -15.73 9.61
N THR A 193 31.45 -15.36 10.88
CA THR A 193 31.06 -16.23 12.00
C THR A 193 29.56 -16.49 12.00
N PHE A 194 28.74 -15.45 11.85
CA PHE A 194 27.29 -15.59 11.76
C PHE A 194 26.87 -16.53 10.63
N SER A 195 27.44 -16.33 9.43
CA SER A 195 27.12 -17.14 8.25
C SER A 195 27.51 -18.61 8.46
N LYS A 196 28.72 -18.87 8.96
CA LYS A 196 29.21 -20.23 9.22
C LYS A 196 28.37 -20.94 10.27
N GLU A 197 28.10 -20.27 11.39
CA GLU A 197 27.30 -20.83 12.48
C GLU A 197 25.84 -21.01 12.10
N PHE A 198 25.28 -20.12 11.28
CA PHE A 198 23.94 -20.29 10.73
C PHE A 198 23.86 -21.51 9.80
N ILE A 199 24.83 -21.72 8.91
CA ILE A 199 24.89 -22.91 8.05
C ILE A 199 24.92 -24.18 8.91
N PHE A 200 25.75 -24.19 9.96
CA PHE A 200 25.82 -25.32 10.89
C PHE A 200 24.48 -25.54 11.61
N TYR A 201 23.90 -24.49 12.19
CA TYR A 201 22.60 -24.54 12.85
C TYR A 201 21.48 -25.03 11.92
N TYR A 202 21.39 -24.45 10.73
CA TYR A 202 20.40 -24.81 9.71
C TYR A 202 20.55 -26.27 9.30
N SER A 203 21.78 -26.75 9.06
CA SER A 203 22.03 -28.15 8.73
C SER A 203 21.57 -29.10 9.83
N ARG A 204 21.76 -28.74 11.12
CA ARG A 204 21.37 -29.57 12.26
C ARG A 204 19.84 -29.61 12.44
N VAL A 205 19.18 -28.46 12.35
CA VAL A 205 17.72 -28.36 12.47
C VAL A 205 17.04 -29.10 11.32
N THR A 206 17.49 -28.87 10.09
CA THR A 206 16.90 -29.52 8.91
C THR A 206 17.22 -31.02 8.85
N SER A 207 18.44 -31.46 9.15
CA SER A 207 18.79 -32.89 9.13
C SER A 207 18.02 -33.71 10.17
N ASN A 208 17.82 -33.18 11.38
CA ASN A 208 17.05 -33.88 12.42
C ASN A 208 15.58 -34.01 12.04
N SER A 209 14.94 -32.92 11.59
CA SER A 209 13.54 -32.96 11.15
C SER A 209 13.35 -33.91 9.96
N ARG A 210 14.27 -33.89 8.99
CA ARG A 210 14.26 -34.79 7.81
C ARG A 210 14.35 -36.26 8.19
N ARG A 211 15.31 -36.64 9.06
CA ARG A 211 15.45 -38.02 9.55
C ARG A 211 14.19 -38.48 10.26
N ASN A 212 13.60 -37.64 11.09
CA ASN A 212 12.37 -37.96 11.82
C ASN A 212 11.20 -38.20 10.86
N THR A 213 11.02 -37.35 9.85
CA THR A 213 9.97 -37.52 8.83
C THR A 213 10.15 -38.80 8.03
N LEU A 214 11.38 -39.08 7.54
CA LEU A 214 11.64 -40.31 6.79
C LEU A 214 11.48 -41.57 7.66
N THR A 215 11.90 -41.52 8.92
CA THR A 215 11.71 -42.64 9.86
C THR A 215 10.23 -42.88 10.13
N LEU A 216 9.43 -41.82 10.29
CA LEU A 216 7.98 -41.92 10.46
C LEU A 216 7.31 -42.51 9.21
N LEU A 217 7.66 -42.01 8.01
CA LEU A 217 7.09 -42.49 6.75
C LEU A 217 7.51 -43.94 6.47
N ASP A 218 8.76 -44.32 6.75
CA ASP A 218 9.22 -45.71 6.65
C ASP A 218 8.44 -46.61 7.62
N SER A 219 8.26 -46.20 8.87
CA SER A 219 7.44 -46.94 9.84
C SER A 219 6.01 -47.15 9.35
N ILE A 220 5.35 -46.10 8.83
CA ILE A 220 4.02 -46.20 8.22
C ILE A 220 4.04 -47.16 7.02
N LEU A 221 5.06 -47.05 6.16
CA LEU A 221 5.22 -47.91 4.99
C LEU A 221 5.36 -49.38 5.37
N GLN A 222 6.17 -49.72 6.39
CA GLN A 222 6.35 -51.09 6.88
C GLN A 222 5.07 -51.64 7.51
N VAL A 223 4.34 -50.83 8.28
CA VAL A 223 3.04 -51.23 8.85
C VAL A 223 2.04 -51.51 7.73
N LYS A 224 1.92 -50.62 6.73
CA LYS A 224 1.02 -50.82 5.59
C LYS A 224 1.42 -52.02 4.73
N LYS A 225 2.72 -52.25 4.55
CA LYS A 225 3.24 -53.46 3.90
C LYS A 225 2.83 -54.73 4.64
N THR A 226 2.98 -54.75 5.97
CA THR A 226 2.61 -55.90 6.81
C THR A 226 1.11 -56.19 6.72
N ILE A 227 0.26 -55.17 6.78
CA ILE A 227 -1.19 -55.31 6.61
C ILE A 227 -1.53 -55.83 5.20
N MET A 228 -0.88 -55.29 4.17
CA MET A 228 -1.05 -55.76 2.79
C MET A 228 -0.65 -57.23 2.63
N ASP A 229 0.50 -57.63 3.18
CA ASP A 229 0.98 -59.02 3.15
C ASP A 229 0.04 -59.95 3.93
N GLU A 230 -0.46 -59.52 5.08
CA GLU A 230 -1.44 -60.26 5.87
C GLU A 230 -2.76 -60.46 5.12
N LYS A 231 -3.31 -59.41 4.49
CA LYS A 231 -4.54 -59.48 3.69
C LYS A 231 -4.36 -60.35 2.46
N ASN A 232 -3.23 -60.24 1.76
CA ASN A 232 -2.87 -61.15 0.67
C ASN A 232 -2.77 -62.61 1.15
N ALA A 233 -2.17 -62.85 2.31
CA ALA A 233 -2.06 -64.19 2.88
C ALA A 233 -3.44 -64.77 3.28
N GLN A 234 -4.32 -63.95 3.86
CA GLN A 234 -5.71 -64.30 4.19
C GLN A 234 -6.52 -64.63 2.92
N LEU A 235 -6.40 -63.81 1.87
CA LEU A 235 -7.04 -64.07 0.58
C LEU A 235 -6.52 -65.37 -0.05
N LYS A 236 -5.19 -65.59 -0.01
CA LYS A 236 -4.54 -66.79 -0.54
C LYS A 236 -4.96 -68.05 0.23
N SER A 237 -4.98 -68.01 1.56
CA SER A 237 -5.38 -69.13 2.40
C SER A 237 -6.86 -69.46 2.26
N PHE A 238 -7.72 -68.43 2.12
CA PHE A 238 -9.15 -68.62 1.84
C PHE A 238 -9.37 -69.28 0.47
N LYS A 239 -8.72 -68.79 -0.60
CA LYS A 239 -8.75 -69.42 -1.93
C LYS A 239 -8.24 -70.87 -1.91
N ALA A 240 -7.15 -71.13 -1.18
CA ALA A 240 -6.57 -72.47 -1.06
C ALA A 240 -7.45 -73.44 -0.25
N GLY A 241 -8.03 -72.99 0.86
CA GLY A 241 -8.94 -73.79 1.70
C GLY A 241 -10.25 -74.15 1.01
N SER A 242 -10.69 -73.31 0.07
CA SER A 242 -11.85 -73.56 -0.78
C SER A 242 -11.56 -74.44 -2.01
N GLY A 243 -10.31 -74.89 -2.20
CA GLY A 243 -9.94 -75.89 -3.20
C GLY A 243 -9.97 -75.43 -4.66
N VAL A 244 -10.15 -74.13 -4.94
CA VAL A 244 -10.30 -73.60 -6.31
C VAL A 244 -9.53 -72.28 -6.44
N LEU A 245 -8.56 -72.25 -7.36
CA LEU A 245 -7.72 -71.07 -7.65
C LEU A 245 -8.51 -69.93 -8.32
N ASP A 246 -9.60 -70.24 -9.02
CA ASP A 246 -10.50 -69.30 -9.69
C ASP A 246 -11.97 -69.73 -9.50
N LEU A 247 -12.51 -69.43 -8.32
CA LEU A 247 -13.90 -69.75 -7.96
C LEU A 247 -14.91 -69.07 -8.87
N THR A 248 -14.59 -67.87 -9.34
CA THR A 248 -15.47 -67.07 -10.20
C THR A 248 -15.56 -67.70 -11.58
N ALA A 249 -14.44 -68.03 -12.22
CA ALA A 249 -14.45 -68.73 -13.51
C ALA A 249 -15.09 -70.13 -13.45
N GLN A 250 -14.90 -70.87 -12.34
CA GLN A 250 -15.57 -72.16 -12.14
C GLN A 250 -17.07 -72.03 -11.91
N SER A 251 -17.51 -71.02 -11.15
CA SER A 251 -18.94 -70.76 -10.91
C SER A 251 -19.64 -70.40 -12.22
N ASP A 252 -19.02 -69.58 -13.06
CA ASP A 252 -19.54 -69.24 -14.40
C ASP A 252 -19.64 -70.47 -15.31
N MET A 253 -18.64 -71.34 -15.29
CA MET A 253 -18.64 -72.58 -16.06
C MET A 253 -19.75 -73.54 -15.60
N LEU A 254 -19.92 -73.72 -14.30
CA LEU A 254 -20.99 -74.57 -13.74
C LEU A 254 -22.37 -74.01 -14.07
N TYR A 255 -22.54 -72.69 -13.99
CA TYR A 255 -23.78 -72.03 -14.38
C TYR A 255 -24.12 -72.30 -15.86
N GLN A 256 -23.14 -72.19 -16.76
CA GLN A 256 -23.32 -72.52 -18.18
C GLN A 256 -23.71 -73.99 -18.40
N GLN A 257 -23.08 -74.94 -17.69
CA GLN A 257 -23.42 -76.36 -17.77
C GLN A 257 -24.84 -76.66 -17.27
N ILE A 258 -25.28 -76.01 -16.19
CA ILE A 258 -26.66 -76.11 -15.69
C ILE A 258 -27.64 -75.62 -16.76
N ALA A 259 -27.36 -74.48 -17.38
CA ALA A 259 -28.23 -73.91 -18.41
C ALA A 259 -28.34 -74.83 -19.65
N GLU A 260 -27.24 -75.44 -20.09
CA GLU A 260 -27.21 -76.39 -21.21
C GLU A 260 -28.03 -77.65 -20.91
N GLN A 261 -27.84 -78.25 -19.73
CA GLN A 261 -28.57 -79.46 -19.33
C GLN A 261 -30.07 -79.19 -19.13
N GLU A 262 -30.44 -78.02 -18.63
CA GLU A 262 -31.86 -77.62 -18.50
C GLU A 262 -32.53 -77.50 -19.88
N ASN A 263 -31.81 -76.97 -20.87
CA ASN A 263 -32.29 -76.90 -22.25
C ASN A 263 -32.49 -78.29 -22.85
N ARG A 264 -31.52 -79.20 -22.67
CA ARG A 264 -31.61 -80.60 -23.13
C ARG A 264 -32.77 -81.35 -22.46
N ARG A 265 -32.98 -81.13 -21.16
CA ARG A 265 -34.14 -81.65 -20.42
C ARG A 265 -35.46 -81.18 -21.05
N SER A 266 -35.56 -79.89 -21.36
CA SER A 266 -36.75 -79.30 -21.99
C SER A 266 -37.05 -79.95 -23.35
N GLN A 267 -36.03 -80.16 -24.19
CA GLN A 267 -36.16 -80.84 -25.49
C GLN A 267 -36.69 -82.27 -25.36
N LEU A 268 -36.11 -83.07 -24.44
CA LEU A 268 -36.54 -84.45 -24.20
C LEU A 268 -37.96 -84.51 -23.62
N MET A 269 -38.38 -83.53 -22.80
CA MET A 269 -39.77 -83.47 -22.32
C MET A 269 -40.75 -83.31 -23.49
N GLY A 270 -40.39 -82.48 -24.48
CA GLY A 270 -41.16 -82.35 -25.72
C GLY A 270 -41.20 -83.66 -26.53
N GLU A 271 -40.07 -84.37 -26.63
CA GLU A 271 -39.99 -85.66 -27.32
C GLU A 271 -40.86 -86.73 -26.63
N ILE A 272 -40.80 -86.84 -25.30
CA ILE A 272 -41.65 -87.75 -24.52
C ILE A 272 -43.13 -87.47 -24.76
N GLN A 273 -43.55 -86.20 -24.78
CA GLN A 273 -44.92 -85.82 -25.10
C GLN A 273 -45.32 -86.31 -26.50
N SER A 274 -44.44 -86.13 -27.50
CA SER A 274 -44.67 -86.59 -28.86
C SER A 274 -44.78 -88.13 -28.94
N LEU A 275 -43.90 -88.86 -28.26
CA LEU A 275 -43.87 -90.32 -28.26
C LEU A 275 -45.11 -90.91 -27.58
N ARG A 276 -45.53 -90.35 -26.43
CA ARG A 276 -46.77 -90.73 -25.75
C ARG A 276 -48.00 -90.48 -26.63
N GLY A 277 -48.02 -89.37 -27.37
CA GLY A 277 -49.06 -89.09 -28.36
C GLY A 277 -49.10 -90.14 -29.49
N GLY A 278 -47.93 -90.53 -30.00
CA GLY A 278 -47.79 -91.58 -31.01
C GLY A 278 -48.32 -92.93 -30.54
N ILE A 279 -47.92 -93.38 -29.34
CA ILE A 279 -48.39 -94.65 -28.75
C ILE A 279 -49.91 -94.63 -28.57
N ARG A 280 -50.48 -93.54 -28.03
CA ARG A 280 -51.93 -93.40 -27.85
C ARG A 280 -52.69 -93.54 -29.18
N SER A 281 -52.18 -92.92 -30.25
CA SER A 281 -52.79 -93.02 -31.58
C SER A 281 -52.76 -94.44 -32.15
N ILE A 282 -51.75 -95.25 -31.81
CA ILE A 282 -51.65 -96.66 -32.20
C ILE A 282 -52.59 -97.52 -31.35
N GLU A 283 -52.71 -97.24 -30.05
CA GLU A 283 -53.64 -97.94 -29.15
C GLU A 283 -55.11 -97.74 -29.56
N GLU A 284 -55.49 -96.50 -29.92
CA GLU A 284 -56.83 -96.19 -30.44
C GLU A 284 -57.14 -97.03 -31.69
N LYS A 285 -56.18 -97.15 -32.63
CA LYS A 285 -56.32 -97.97 -33.85
C LYS A 285 -56.38 -99.47 -33.59
N LEU A 286 -55.68 -99.98 -32.56
CA LEU A 286 -55.71 -101.39 -32.19
C LEU A 286 -57.03 -101.77 -31.48
N ASN A 287 -57.63 -100.84 -30.73
CA ASN A 287 -58.86 -101.07 -29.98
C ASN A 287 -60.13 -100.92 -30.83
N SER A 288 -60.12 -100.11 -31.90
CA SER A 288 -61.31 -99.88 -32.74
C SER A 288 -61.69 -101.08 -33.61
N GLY A 289 -60.81 -102.08 -33.80
CA GLY A 289 -61.09 -103.33 -34.54
C GLY A 289 -61.37 -103.17 -36.05
N ASP A 290 -61.52 -101.94 -36.51
CA ASP A 290 -61.67 -101.54 -37.90
C ASP A 290 -60.29 -101.45 -38.58
N PHE A 291 -59.89 -102.56 -39.19
CA PHE A 291 -58.68 -102.65 -40.01
C PHE A 291 -58.97 -102.41 -41.50
N ASP A 292 -60.18 -101.95 -41.86
CA ASP A 292 -60.63 -101.71 -43.24
C ASP A 292 -60.14 -100.37 -43.82
N SER A 293 -58.92 -100.01 -43.45
CA SER A 293 -58.16 -98.95 -44.09
C SER A 293 -56.71 -99.34 -44.02
N GLY A 294 -56.27 -100.06 -45.05
CA GLY A 294 -54.87 -100.23 -45.42
C GLY A 294 -54.23 -98.88 -45.79
N ASN A 295 -54.18 -97.95 -44.84
CA ASN A 295 -53.26 -96.83 -44.87
C ASN A 295 -51.99 -97.31 -44.17
N THR A 296 -51.04 -97.80 -44.95
CA THR A 296 -49.70 -98.10 -44.46
C THR A 296 -49.20 -96.90 -43.66
N ILE A 297 -48.82 -97.10 -42.40
CA ILE A 297 -48.35 -96.02 -41.52
C ILE A 297 -47.10 -95.34 -42.09
N LYS A 298 -46.36 -96.01 -43.01
CA LYS A 298 -45.31 -95.37 -43.82
C LYS A 298 -45.84 -94.22 -44.68
N GLU A 299 -46.98 -94.37 -45.33
CA GLU A 299 -47.56 -93.35 -46.22
C GLU A 299 -48.26 -92.25 -45.40
N ASN A 300 -48.85 -92.61 -44.25
CA ASN A 300 -49.39 -91.62 -43.31
C ASN A 300 -48.28 -90.82 -42.60
N ASN A 301 -47.14 -91.45 -42.26
CA ASN A 301 -45.94 -90.75 -41.79
C ASN A 301 -45.37 -89.82 -42.86
N GLU A 302 -45.42 -90.18 -44.13
CA GLU A 302 -44.99 -89.28 -45.21
C GLU A 302 -45.93 -88.09 -45.37
N ILE A 303 -47.25 -88.26 -45.22
CA ILE A 303 -48.19 -87.12 -45.19
C ILE A 303 -47.98 -86.25 -43.94
N ILE A 304 -47.70 -86.86 -42.77
CA ILE A 304 -47.37 -86.13 -41.54
C ILE A 304 -46.02 -85.41 -41.68
N GLN A 305 -45.02 -86.01 -42.33
CA GLN A 305 -43.73 -85.37 -42.61
C GLN A 305 -43.86 -84.22 -43.60
N ILE A 306 -44.64 -84.40 -44.67
CA ILE A 306 -44.98 -83.30 -45.58
C ILE A 306 -45.74 -82.20 -44.80
N GLY A 307 -46.61 -82.56 -43.85
CA GLY A 307 -47.26 -81.63 -42.92
C GLY A 307 -46.28 -80.84 -42.04
N LYS A 308 -45.29 -81.50 -41.41
CA LYS A 308 -44.23 -80.84 -40.63
C LYS A 308 -43.35 -79.93 -41.50
N GLN A 309 -43.06 -80.35 -42.73
CA GLN A 309 -42.32 -79.53 -43.69
C GLN A 309 -43.15 -78.32 -44.13
N LEU A 310 -44.46 -78.48 -44.32
CA LEU A 310 -45.40 -77.37 -44.56
C LEU A 310 -45.43 -76.38 -43.39
N ASP A 311 -45.45 -76.86 -42.15
CA ASP A 311 -45.43 -75.99 -40.96
C ASP A 311 -44.12 -75.21 -40.83
N GLN A 312 -42.98 -75.87 -41.08
CA GLN A 312 -41.68 -75.19 -41.12
C GLN A 312 -41.57 -74.20 -42.28
N ALA A 313 -42.07 -74.56 -43.46
CA ALA A 313 -42.09 -73.67 -44.62
C ALA A 313 -43.01 -72.47 -44.38
N ASN A 314 -44.17 -72.66 -43.75
CA ASN A 314 -45.07 -71.58 -43.34
C ASN A 314 -44.42 -70.68 -42.29
N LYS A 315 -43.77 -71.25 -41.27
CA LYS A 315 -43.06 -70.45 -40.25
C LYS A 315 -41.94 -69.62 -40.87
N ARG A 316 -41.15 -70.20 -41.78
CA ARG A 316 -40.14 -69.46 -42.56
C ARG A 316 -40.77 -68.39 -43.45
N TYR A 317 -41.89 -68.67 -44.09
CA TYR A 317 -42.61 -67.69 -44.90
C TYR A 317 -43.06 -66.48 -44.07
N PHE A 318 -43.51 -66.69 -42.83
CA PHE A 318 -43.84 -65.59 -41.90
C PHE A 318 -42.60 -64.88 -41.33
N GLU A 319 -41.55 -65.61 -40.92
CA GLU A 319 -40.29 -65.06 -40.39
C GLU A 319 -39.50 -64.28 -41.46
N ASN A 320 -39.58 -64.71 -42.72
CA ASN A 320 -38.97 -64.04 -43.89
C ASN A 320 -39.92 -63.03 -44.56
N ASN A 321 -40.94 -62.54 -43.85
CA ASN A 321 -41.78 -61.43 -44.29
C ASN A 321 -42.50 -61.68 -45.63
N PHE A 322 -43.05 -62.89 -45.82
CA PHE A 322 -43.85 -63.32 -46.98
C PHE A 322 -43.07 -63.44 -48.31
N ASN A 323 -41.84 -63.99 -48.26
CA ASN A 323 -41.01 -64.18 -49.45
C ASN A 323 -41.66 -65.12 -50.51
N PRO A 324 -41.78 -64.70 -51.79
CA PRO A 324 -42.37 -65.51 -52.86
C PRO A 324 -41.68 -66.86 -53.12
N ALA A 325 -40.39 -66.98 -52.80
CA ALA A 325 -39.66 -68.24 -52.95
C ALA A 325 -40.18 -69.32 -51.98
N ASP A 326 -40.46 -68.92 -50.73
CA ASP A 326 -41.01 -69.81 -49.71
C ASP A 326 -42.46 -70.21 -50.04
N LYS A 327 -43.23 -69.32 -50.69
CA LYS A 327 -44.58 -69.64 -51.21
C LYS A 327 -44.55 -70.73 -52.28
N ARG A 328 -43.57 -70.73 -53.19
CA ARG A 328 -43.41 -71.80 -54.20
C ARG A 328 -43.11 -73.16 -53.58
N ILE A 329 -42.35 -73.18 -52.48
CA ILE A 329 -42.06 -74.40 -51.74
C ILE A 329 -43.35 -74.93 -51.08
N ILE A 330 -44.13 -74.04 -50.45
CA ILE A 330 -45.45 -74.37 -49.88
C ILE A 330 -46.36 -74.98 -50.95
N ASP A 331 -46.50 -74.32 -52.11
CA ASP A 331 -47.39 -74.78 -53.18
C ASP A 331 -46.93 -76.13 -53.77
N SER A 332 -45.62 -76.35 -53.91
CA SER A 332 -45.06 -77.63 -54.34
C SER A 332 -45.32 -78.75 -53.33
N LEU A 333 -45.23 -78.46 -52.03
CA LEU A 333 -45.50 -79.43 -50.97
C LEU A 333 -47.01 -79.74 -50.86
N GLU A 334 -47.89 -78.76 -51.07
CA GLU A 334 -49.34 -78.98 -51.15
C GLU A 334 -49.73 -79.84 -52.37
N ALA A 335 -49.13 -79.59 -53.53
CA ALA A 335 -49.34 -80.41 -54.72
C ALA A 335 -48.87 -81.84 -54.49
N LEU A 336 -47.70 -82.02 -53.87
CA LEU A 336 -47.16 -83.33 -53.50
C LEU A 336 -48.08 -84.05 -52.51
N ARG A 337 -48.57 -83.35 -51.47
CA ARG A 337 -49.52 -83.88 -50.49
C ARG A 337 -50.81 -84.34 -51.16
N THR A 338 -51.38 -83.51 -52.04
CA THR A 338 -52.61 -83.82 -52.76
C THR A 338 -52.43 -85.02 -53.71
N SER A 339 -51.29 -85.11 -54.39
CA SER A 339 -50.97 -86.24 -55.27
C SER A 339 -50.87 -87.57 -54.50
N LYS A 340 -50.28 -87.56 -53.30
CA LYS A 340 -50.21 -88.73 -52.43
C LYS A 340 -51.59 -89.13 -51.91
N ILE A 341 -52.43 -88.16 -51.52
CA ILE A 341 -53.81 -88.41 -51.11
C ILE A 341 -54.62 -89.06 -52.24
N ALA A 342 -54.46 -88.59 -53.48
CA ALA A 342 -55.16 -89.15 -54.65
C ALA A 342 -54.68 -90.56 -55.04
N ALA A 343 -53.42 -90.91 -54.77
CA ALA A 343 -52.88 -92.24 -55.03
C ALA A 343 -53.42 -93.32 -54.06
N MET A 344 -54.03 -92.92 -52.93
CA MET A 344 -54.58 -93.82 -51.90
C MET A 344 -55.89 -94.52 -52.32
N SER A 345 -56.57 -94.11 -53.40
CA SER A 345 -57.90 -94.61 -53.79
C SER A 345 -57.93 -95.82 -54.75
N ARG A 346 -56.82 -96.53 -55.00
CA ARG A 346 -56.85 -97.73 -55.87
C ARG A 346 -56.48 -99.01 -55.10
N GLN A 347 -57.53 -99.77 -54.84
CA GLN A 347 -57.64 -101.06 -54.15
C GLN A 347 -56.53 -102.09 -54.42
N SER A 348 -56.09 -102.73 -53.34
CA SER A 348 -55.83 -104.18 -53.29
C SER A 348 -56.12 -104.72 -51.89
N PRO A 349 -56.63 -105.96 -51.76
CA PRO A 349 -57.13 -106.48 -50.49
C PRO A 349 -55.96 -106.90 -49.59
N VAL A 350 -55.96 -106.43 -48.34
CA VAL A 350 -54.89 -106.67 -47.36
C VAL A 350 -55.36 -107.65 -46.30
N ASN A 351 -54.51 -108.65 -46.00
CA ASN A 351 -54.69 -109.56 -44.88
C ASN A 351 -54.56 -108.82 -43.54
N THR A 352 -55.67 -108.72 -42.81
CA THR A 352 -55.84 -108.06 -41.51
C THR A 352 -54.81 -108.44 -40.44
N GLU A 353 -54.24 -109.65 -40.50
CA GLU A 353 -53.25 -110.12 -39.51
C GLU A 353 -51.86 -109.46 -39.65
N GLU A 354 -51.47 -109.04 -40.86
CA GLU A 354 -50.13 -108.50 -41.09
C GLU A 354 -50.00 -107.04 -40.65
N VAL A 355 -51.07 -106.27 -40.81
CA VAL A 355 -51.19 -104.87 -40.34
C VAL A 355 -51.21 -104.81 -38.81
N ARG A 356 -51.95 -105.71 -38.17
CA ARG A 356 -51.99 -105.81 -36.69
C ARG A 356 -50.61 -106.11 -36.12
N ARG A 357 -49.86 -107.03 -36.75
CA ARG A 357 -48.45 -107.32 -36.39
C ARG A 357 -47.54 -106.10 -36.59
N GLY A 358 -47.72 -105.34 -37.67
CA GLY A 358 -46.95 -104.13 -37.95
C GLY A 358 -47.17 -103.03 -36.90
N LEU A 359 -48.44 -102.77 -36.55
CA LEU A 359 -48.83 -101.81 -35.51
C LEU A 359 -48.30 -102.19 -34.14
N LEU A 360 -48.35 -103.48 -33.77
CA LEU A 360 -47.78 -103.96 -32.50
C LEU A 360 -46.26 -103.79 -32.45
N LYS A 361 -45.57 -104.01 -33.57
CA LYS A 361 -44.12 -103.76 -33.67
C LYS A 361 -43.81 -102.27 -33.53
N GLU A 362 -44.53 -101.39 -34.22
CA GLU A 362 -44.33 -99.95 -34.16
C GLU A 362 -44.66 -99.38 -32.76
N LYS A 363 -45.71 -99.88 -32.10
CA LYS A 363 -46.00 -99.58 -30.70
C LYS A 363 -44.80 -99.95 -29.80
N SER A 364 -44.28 -101.16 -29.97
CA SER A 364 -43.11 -101.61 -29.19
C SER A 364 -41.88 -100.74 -29.44
N ASP A 365 -41.63 -100.34 -30.69
CA ASP A 365 -40.51 -99.45 -31.04
C ASP A 365 -40.69 -98.04 -30.40
N LEU A 366 -41.91 -97.50 -30.37
CA LEU A 366 -42.21 -96.23 -29.70
C LEU A 366 -42.15 -96.34 -28.18
N GLU A 367 -42.59 -97.44 -27.58
CA GLU A 367 -42.46 -97.71 -26.14
C GLU A 367 -40.99 -97.82 -25.73
N ILE A 368 -40.16 -98.47 -26.56
CA ILE A 368 -38.70 -98.52 -26.37
C ILE A 368 -38.09 -97.11 -26.50
N ALA A 369 -38.53 -96.30 -27.46
CA ALA A 369 -38.08 -94.91 -27.58
C ALA A 369 -38.52 -94.05 -26.39
N LEU A 370 -39.76 -94.21 -25.92
CA LEU A 370 -40.31 -93.50 -24.77
C LEU A 370 -39.54 -93.86 -23.50
N ALA A 371 -39.32 -95.16 -23.25
CA ALA A 371 -38.53 -95.63 -22.12
C ALA A 371 -37.09 -95.10 -22.17
N ARG A 372 -36.47 -95.00 -23.35
CA ARG A 372 -35.15 -94.38 -23.50
C ARG A 372 -35.16 -92.89 -23.18
N ALA A 373 -36.15 -92.15 -23.65
CA ALA A 373 -36.27 -90.71 -23.40
C ALA A 373 -36.57 -90.44 -21.91
N GLU A 374 -37.45 -91.22 -21.28
CA GLU A 374 -37.77 -91.14 -19.84
C GLU A 374 -36.54 -91.45 -18.96
N ASN A 375 -35.78 -92.50 -19.30
CA ASN A 375 -34.51 -92.80 -18.62
C ASN A 375 -33.46 -91.69 -18.82
N SER A 376 -33.41 -91.07 -20.00
CA SER A 376 -32.51 -89.94 -20.29
C SER A 376 -32.88 -88.71 -19.44
N ILE A 377 -34.17 -88.40 -19.29
CA ILE A 377 -34.62 -87.33 -18.38
C ILE A 377 -34.25 -87.63 -16.94
N SER A 378 -34.45 -88.88 -16.49
CA SER A 378 -34.06 -89.24 -15.13
C SER A 378 -32.57 -89.02 -14.91
N THR A 379 -31.73 -89.38 -15.89
CA THR A 379 -30.28 -89.17 -15.84
C THR A 379 -29.94 -87.68 -15.79
N ILE A 380 -30.55 -86.87 -16.66
CA ILE A 380 -30.31 -85.41 -16.69
C ILE A 380 -30.80 -84.73 -15.41
N ASN A 381 -31.93 -85.16 -14.82
CA ASN A 381 -32.40 -84.61 -13.55
C ASN A 381 -31.42 -84.90 -12.42
N THR A 382 -30.84 -86.11 -12.37
CA THR A 382 -29.79 -86.46 -11.41
C THR A 382 -28.53 -85.62 -11.64
N GLU A 383 -28.12 -85.44 -12.90
CA GLU A 383 -26.98 -84.59 -13.26
C GLU A 383 -27.21 -83.12 -12.89
N LEU A 384 -28.38 -82.57 -13.19
CA LEU A 384 -28.80 -81.22 -12.79
C LEU A 384 -28.85 -81.04 -11.28
N GLY A 385 -29.33 -82.03 -10.53
CA GLY A 385 -29.28 -82.04 -9.07
C GLY A 385 -27.85 -81.92 -8.57
N ASN A 386 -26.96 -82.78 -9.07
CA ASN A 386 -25.53 -82.75 -8.73
C ASN A 386 -24.85 -81.42 -9.10
N LEU A 387 -25.16 -80.85 -10.27
CA LEU A 387 -24.61 -79.57 -10.70
C LEU A 387 -25.11 -78.41 -9.84
N ARG A 388 -26.40 -78.38 -9.50
CA ARG A 388 -26.99 -77.36 -8.63
C ARG A 388 -26.46 -77.44 -7.20
N ASP A 389 -26.26 -78.64 -6.65
CA ASP A 389 -25.69 -78.83 -5.32
C ASP A 389 -24.23 -78.33 -5.28
N ARG A 390 -23.44 -78.62 -6.33
CA ARG A 390 -22.08 -78.08 -6.48
C ARG A 390 -22.07 -76.57 -6.60
N PHE A 391 -22.96 -75.99 -7.40
CA PHE A 391 -23.09 -74.55 -7.57
C PHE A 391 -23.54 -73.85 -6.27
N GLY A 392 -24.52 -74.43 -5.56
CA GLY A 392 -25.01 -73.92 -4.27
C GLY A 392 -23.93 -73.95 -3.17
N GLY A 393 -23.02 -74.92 -3.20
CA GLY A 393 -21.86 -74.98 -2.31
C GLY A 393 -20.79 -73.90 -2.58
N MET A 394 -20.71 -73.36 -3.80
CA MET A 394 -19.70 -72.35 -4.19
C MET A 394 -20.14 -70.91 -3.88
N MET A 395 -21.44 -70.62 -3.88
CA MET A 395 -22.02 -69.27 -3.69
C MET A 395 -21.56 -68.52 -2.41
N PRO A 396 -21.60 -69.12 -1.19
CA PRO A 396 -21.12 -68.44 0.02
C PRO A 396 -19.61 -68.15 -0.01
N THR A 397 -18.86 -68.95 -0.77
CA THR A 397 -17.41 -68.84 -0.89
C THR A 397 -17.03 -67.69 -1.83
N ASP A 398 -17.74 -67.49 -2.95
CA ASP A 398 -17.47 -66.39 -3.89
C ASP A 398 -17.67 -65.01 -3.23
N ALA A 399 -18.74 -64.82 -2.45
CA ALA A 399 -18.96 -63.60 -1.67
C ALA A 399 -17.84 -63.33 -0.64
N GLY A 400 -17.30 -64.40 -0.02
CA GLY A 400 -16.15 -64.31 0.88
C GLY A 400 -14.86 -63.89 0.15
N VAL A 401 -14.60 -64.47 -1.04
CA VAL A 401 -13.47 -64.10 -1.90
C VAL A 401 -13.56 -62.63 -2.30
N GLN A 402 -14.72 -62.15 -2.74
CA GLN A 402 -14.92 -60.75 -3.18
C GLN A 402 -14.69 -59.76 -2.04
N ASN A 403 -15.10 -60.08 -0.81
CA ASN A 403 -14.83 -59.23 0.36
C ASN A 403 -13.33 -59.14 0.67
N LEU A 404 -12.65 -60.29 0.74
CA LEU A 404 -11.21 -60.34 0.99
C LEU A 404 -10.41 -59.70 -0.15
N GLN A 405 -10.89 -59.79 -1.40
CA GLN A 405 -10.29 -59.12 -2.55
C GLN A 405 -10.38 -57.59 -2.40
N ARG A 406 -11.56 -57.05 -2.06
CA ARG A 406 -11.71 -55.60 -1.79
C ARG A 406 -10.82 -55.11 -0.65
N GLU A 407 -10.71 -55.88 0.43
CA GLU A 407 -9.81 -55.56 1.54
C GLU A 407 -8.33 -55.58 1.12
N THR A 408 -7.95 -56.55 0.26
CA THR A 408 -6.59 -56.67 -0.30
C THR A 408 -6.27 -55.52 -1.24
N ASP A 409 -7.20 -55.12 -2.11
CA ASP A 409 -7.04 -54.01 -3.04
C ASP A 409 -6.91 -52.68 -2.27
N LEU A 410 -7.71 -52.48 -1.23
CA LEU A 410 -7.60 -51.32 -0.34
C LEU A 410 -6.24 -51.29 0.36
N ALA A 411 -5.79 -52.41 0.93
CA ALA A 411 -4.49 -52.50 1.59
C ALA A 411 -3.32 -52.24 0.61
N THR A 412 -3.42 -52.74 -0.62
CA THR A 412 -2.44 -52.51 -1.69
C THR A 412 -2.39 -51.04 -2.10
N LYS A 413 -3.55 -50.39 -2.20
CA LYS A 413 -3.63 -48.95 -2.48
C LYS A 413 -3.03 -48.13 -1.34
N GLU A 414 -3.37 -48.42 -0.09
CA GLU A 414 -2.81 -47.71 1.07
C GLU A 414 -1.30 -47.86 1.18
N TYR A 415 -0.76 -49.05 0.87
CA TYR A 415 0.68 -49.28 0.77
C TYR A 415 1.31 -48.47 -0.36
N THR A 416 0.70 -48.47 -1.55
CA THR A 416 1.20 -47.71 -2.71
C THR A 416 1.19 -46.21 -2.45
N ASP A 417 0.14 -45.70 -1.82
CA ASP A 417 0.04 -44.29 -1.41
C ASP A 417 1.10 -43.93 -0.36
N ALA A 418 1.34 -44.80 0.62
CA ALA A 418 2.41 -44.63 1.60
C ALA A 418 3.80 -44.66 0.93
N MET A 419 4.01 -45.56 -0.04
CA MET A 419 5.24 -45.69 -0.82
C MET A 419 5.49 -44.42 -1.65
N ASN A 420 4.47 -43.90 -2.33
CA ASN A 420 4.57 -42.67 -3.11
C ASN A 420 4.91 -41.47 -2.23
N LYS A 421 4.27 -41.34 -1.06
CA LYS A 421 4.61 -40.29 -0.08
C LYS A 421 6.02 -40.44 0.47
N TYR A 422 6.46 -41.66 0.75
CA TYR A 422 7.83 -41.94 1.18
C TYR A 422 8.83 -41.55 0.09
N ASN A 423 8.62 -41.98 -1.16
CA ASN A 423 9.48 -41.67 -2.29
C ASN A 423 9.52 -40.16 -2.58
N GLN A 424 8.38 -39.47 -2.54
CA GLN A 424 8.33 -38.02 -2.68
C GLN A 424 9.15 -37.33 -1.58
N ALA A 425 8.94 -37.69 -0.31
CA ALA A 425 9.71 -37.12 0.80
C ALA A 425 11.20 -37.47 0.71
N ALA A 426 11.56 -38.66 0.21
CA ALA A 426 12.94 -39.08 -0.02
C ALA A 426 13.61 -38.29 -1.15
N LEU A 427 12.87 -37.99 -2.22
CA LEU A 427 13.32 -37.16 -3.34
C LEU A 427 13.47 -35.69 -2.92
N GLU A 428 12.49 -35.11 -2.24
CA GLU A 428 12.58 -33.77 -1.66
C GLU A 428 13.73 -33.66 -0.64
N ASN A 429 14.02 -34.75 0.09
CA ASN A 429 15.19 -34.83 0.96
C ASN A 429 16.54 -34.93 0.20
N SER A 430 16.54 -35.40 -1.05
CA SER A 430 17.73 -35.49 -1.90
C SER A 430 18.03 -34.19 -2.66
N ALA A 431 17.03 -33.33 -2.88
CA ALA A 431 17.20 -31.97 -3.40
C ALA A 431 17.79 -31.08 -2.30
N MET A 432 19.12 -31.04 -2.20
CA MET A 432 19.82 -30.32 -1.15
C MET A 432 19.74 -28.80 -1.34
N LEU A 433 19.18 -28.08 -0.37
CA LEU A 433 19.55 -26.69 -0.14
C LEU A 433 21.00 -26.67 0.37
N ASN A 434 21.93 -26.33 -0.51
CA ASN A 434 23.34 -26.21 -0.18
C ASN A 434 23.63 -24.75 0.18
N LEU A 435 23.36 -24.42 1.45
CA LEU A 435 23.84 -23.17 2.01
C LEU A 435 25.38 -23.21 2.02
N ALA A 436 25.99 -22.38 1.18
CA ALA A 436 27.43 -22.27 1.08
C ALA A 436 27.83 -20.80 0.98
N ILE A 437 28.94 -20.46 1.63
CA ILE A 437 29.55 -19.13 1.50
C ILE A 437 30.23 -19.07 0.14
N VAL A 438 29.74 -18.20 -0.74
CA VAL A 438 30.30 -17.97 -2.08
C VAL A 438 31.32 -16.84 -2.01
N GLU A 439 31.00 -15.78 -1.28
CA GLU A 439 31.88 -14.65 -1.03
C GLU A 439 32.00 -14.42 0.48
N SER A 440 33.23 -14.48 0.99
CA SER A 440 33.52 -14.20 2.40
C SER A 440 33.64 -12.70 2.65
N GLY A 441 33.30 -12.27 3.86
CA GLY A 441 33.41 -10.87 4.25
C GLY A 441 34.86 -10.48 4.52
N PHE A 442 35.28 -9.35 4.00
CA PHE A 442 36.59 -8.75 4.24
C PHE A 442 36.45 -7.39 4.93
N PRO A 443 37.45 -6.98 5.75
CA PRO A 443 37.49 -5.64 6.32
C PRO A 443 37.50 -4.58 5.20
N GLY A 444 36.36 -3.92 4.98
CA GLY A 444 36.17 -2.95 3.91
C GLY A 444 36.69 -1.54 4.27
N PRO A 445 36.73 -0.61 3.30
CA PRO A 445 36.99 0.80 3.57
C PRO A 445 35.86 1.41 4.42
N PRO A 446 36.11 2.52 5.13
CA PRO A 446 35.08 3.19 5.93
C PRO A 446 33.96 3.70 5.01
N GLU A 447 32.71 3.55 5.48
CA GLU A 447 31.55 4.11 4.79
C GLU A 447 31.68 5.62 4.64
N PRO A 448 31.17 6.19 3.54
CA PRO A 448 31.17 7.63 3.33
C PRO A 448 30.44 8.31 4.48
N SER A 449 31.15 9.20 5.17
CA SER A 449 30.62 9.89 6.35
C SER A 449 29.39 10.73 5.99
N LYS A 450 28.36 10.62 6.82
CA LYS A 450 27.14 11.44 6.70
C LYS A 450 27.36 12.91 7.07
N VAL A 451 28.59 13.31 7.44
CA VAL A 451 28.97 14.70 7.78
C VAL A 451 28.55 15.68 6.69
N ALA A 452 28.82 15.38 5.42
CA ALA A 452 28.48 16.28 4.32
C ALA A 452 26.95 16.46 4.18
N GLN A 453 26.20 15.35 4.29
CA GLN A 453 24.74 15.36 4.21
C GLN A 453 24.12 16.13 5.39
N LEU A 454 24.54 15.84 6.62
CA LEU A 454 24.02 16.50 7.83
C LEU A 454 24.37 17.99 7.86
N THR A 455 25.57 18.37 7.44
CA THR A 455 26.00 19.77 7.34
C THR A 455 25.18 20.53 6.31
N ALA A 456 24.91 19.92 5.14
CA ALA A 456 24.05 20.51 4.13
C ALA A 456 22.62 20.71 4.63
N ILE A 457 22.04 19.71 5.30
CA ILE A 457 20.69 19.80 5.89
C ILE A 457 20.62 20.95 6.91
N SER A 458 21.61 21.08 7.79
CA SER A 458 21.68 22.17 8.78
C SER A 458 21.71 23.56 8.13
N TRP A 459 22.51 23.71 7.05
CA TRP A 459 22.57 24.95 6.28
C TRP A 459 21.21 25.32 5.65
N PHE A 460 20.56 24.37 4.98
CA PHE A 460 19.25 24.62 4.35
C PHE A 460 18.16 24.90 5.38
N ALA A 461 18.12 24.12 6.47
CA ALA A 461 17.11 24.28 7.52
C ALA A 461 17.19 25.65 8.20
N SER A 462 18.40 26.11 8.52
CA SER A 462 18.63 27.43 9.13
C SER A 462 18.33 28.59 8.17
N LEU A 463 18.60 28.43 6.87
CA LEU A 463 18.23 29.41 5.85
C LEU A 463 16.71 29.58 5.74
N ILE A 464 15.97 28.47 5.69
CA ILE A 464 14.50 28.51 5.68
C ILE A 464 13.98 29.14 6.97
N PHE A 465 14.56 28.80 8.12
CA PHE A 465 14.16 29.33 9.42
C PHE A 465 14.32 30.85 9.51
N ILE A 466 15.48 31.41 9.12
CA ILE A 466 15.70 32.86 9.19
C ILE A 466 14.81 33.65 8.22
N VAL A 467 14.61 33.13 7.00
CA VAL A 467 13.70 33.75 6.02
C VAL A 467 12.27 33.75 6.55
N THR A 468 11.85 32.67 7.20
CA THR A 468 10.52 32.55 7.80
C THR A 468 10.34 33.54 8.95
N ILE A 469 11.33 33.69 9.82
CA ILE A 469 11.29 34.70 10.89
C ILE A 469 11.19 36.11 10.31
N LEU A 470 11.99 36.44 9.28
CA LEU A 470 11.92 37.74 8.62
C LEU A 470 10.56 37.99 7.96
N LEU A 471 9.92 36.94 7.43
CA LEU A 471 8.58 37.01 6.87
C LEU A 471 7.55 37.33 7.97
N VAL A 472 7.60 36.61 9.09
CA VAL A 472 6.71 36.86 10.23
C VAL A 472 6.88 38.28 10.76
N LEU A 473 8.12 38.74 10.97
CA LEU A 473 8.38 40.12 11.39
C LEU A 473 7.87 41.14 10.36
N SER A 474 7.93 40.83 9.07
CA SER A 474 7.38 41.68 8.01
C SER A 474 5.85 41.68 7.96
N LEU A 475 5.20 40.61 8.41
CA LEU A 475 3.73 40.51 8.50
C LEU A 475 3.17 41.26 9.71
N LEU A 476 3.95 41.37 10.78
CA LEU A 476 3.60 42.13 11.99
C LEU A 476 3.92 43.63 11.87
N ASP A 477 4.63 44.05 10.82
CA ASP A 477 4.94 45.46 10.56
C ASP A 477 3.72 46.18 9.97
N HIS A 478 3.03 46.99 10.78
CA HIS A 478 1.86 47.79 10.38
C HIS A 478 2.21 49.24 9.98
N SER A 479 3.49 49.56 9.78
CA SER A 479 3.91 50.92 9.43
C SER A 479 3.53 51.31 8.00
N ILE A 480 3.02 52.54 7.84
CA ILE A 480 2.58 53.10 6.55
C ILE A 480 3.76 53.84 5.91
N LYS A 481 4.27 53.35 4.78
CA LYS A 481 5.49 53.88 4.13
C LYS A 481 5.23 54.61 2.82
N THR A 482 4.07 54.39 2.20
CA THR A 482 3.76 54.90 0.86
C THR A 482 2.46 55.69 0.85
N SER A 483 2.34 56.63 -0.09
CA SER A 483 1.12 57.42 -0.30
C SER A 483 -0.09 56.53 -0.57
N ASP A 484 0.07 55.44 -1.32
CA ASP A 484 -1.03 54.52 -1.65
C ASP A 484 -1.54 53.77 -0.42
N GLN A 485 -0.64 53.32 0.46
CA GLN A 485 -1.02 52.70 1.73
C GLN A 485 -1.81 53.69 2.60
N LEU A 486 -1.36 54.95 2.70
CA LEU A 486 -2.04 55.97 3.47
C LEU A 486 -3.43 56.29 2.89
N ALA A 487 -3.53 56.44 1.57
CA ALA A 487 -4.80 56.70 0.89
C ALA A 487 -5.80 55.54 1.08
N THR A 488 -5.32 54.30 1.01
CA THR A 488 -6.16 53.10 1.18
C THR A 488 -6.68 52.99 2.61
N ILE A 489 -5.85 53.28 3.61
CA ILE A 489 -6.21 53.16 5.03
C ILE A 489 -7.13 54.29 5.47
N THR A 490 -6.87 55.53 5.01
CA THR A 490 -7.65 56.71 5.39
C THR A 490 -8.90 56.91 4.53
N GLY A 491 -8.98 56.30 3.34
CA GLY A 491 -10.08 56.49 2.40
C GLY A 491 -10.09 57.88 1.74
N LYS A 492 -8.98 58.62 1.84
CA LYS A 492 -8.83 60.00 1.35
C LYS A 492 -7.58 60.14 0.46
N PRO A 493 -7.57 61.08 -0.48
CA PRO A 493 -6.41 61.26 -1.35
C PRO A 493 -5.20 61.76 -0.57
N VAL A 494 -4.00 61.34 -1.01
CA VAL A 494 -2.73 61.93 -0.58
C VAL A 494 -2.34 62.94 -1.65
N ILE A 495 -2.34 64.23 -1.30
CA ILE A 495 -2.11 65.34 -2.24
C ILE A 495 -0.64 65.57 -2.56
N GLY A 496 0.26 64.97 -1.79
CA GLY A 496 1.70 65.04 -2.01
C GLY A 496 2.48 64.34 -0.92
N GLY A 497 3.76 64.12 -1.18
CA GLY A 497 4.69 63.62 -0.18
C GLY A 497 6.00 64.40 -0.23
N VAL A 498 6.64 64.58 0.91
CA VAL A 498 7.96 65.21 1.00
C VAL A 498 8.95 64.28 1.69
N ASN A 499 10.20 64.31 1.24
CA ASN A 499 11.25 63.46 1.80
C ASN A 499 11.75 63.95 3.17
N LEU A 500 12.44 63.05 3.87
CA LEU A 500 13.11 63.35 5.14
C LEU A 500 14.31 64.27 4.91
N ILE A 501 14.39 65.34 5.71
CA ILE A 501 15.55 66.22 5.84
C ILE A 501 16.15 66.06 7.24
N GLY A 502 17.48 65.96 7.34
CA GLY A 502 18.19 65.77 8.61
C GLY A 502 17.98 66.91 9.61
N ASP A 503 17.99 66.58 10.90
CA ASP A 503 17.69 67.55 11.98
C ASP A 503 18.67 68.73 12.05
N SER A 504 19.92 68.55 11.65
CA SER A 504 20.96 69.58 11.63
C SER A 504 20.89 70.53 10.41
N GLU A 505 19.99 70.28 9.47
CA GLU A 505 20.03 70.87 8.11
C GLU A 505 18.70 71.56 7.72
N LYS A 506 17.87 71.89 8.71
CA LYS A 506 16.52 72.46 8.52
C LYS A 506 16.49 73.95 8.14
N ASP A 507 17.60 74.56 7.70
CA ASP A 507 17.58 75.96 7.21
C ASP A 507 16.95 76.03 5.82
N LEU A 508 15.77 76.64 5.73
CA LEU A 508 15.01 76.77 4.48
C LEU A 508 15.80 77.51 3.41
N ARG A 509 16.65 78.48 3.76
CA ARG A 509 17.47 79.20 2.77
C ARG A 509 18.50 78.28 2.12
N VAL A 510 19.10 77.40 2.91
CA VAL A 510 20.09 76.41 2.43
C VAL A 510 19.42 75.33 1.59
N ILE A 511 18.19 74.94 1.96
CA ILE A 511 17.39 73.99 1.18
C ILE A 511 16.99 74.60 -0.17
N TRP A 512 16.61 75.88 -0.20
CA TRP A 512 16.16 76.58 -1.41
C TRP A 512 17.28 77.21 -2.24
N ASP A 513 18.54 77.15 -1.79
CA ASP A 513 19.71 77.57 -2.57
C ASP A 513 19.90 76.66 -3.79
N GLU A 514 19.81 77.23 -5.00
CA GLU A 514 19.97 76.48 -6.25
C GLU A 514 21.39 75.94 -6.45
N SER A 515 22.39 76.51 -5.77
CA SER A 515 23.76 76.01 -5.78
C SER A 515 23.95 74.75 -4.90
N ASN A 516 22.98 74.45 -4.03
CA ASN A 516 22.99 73.25 -3.22
C ASN A 516 22.47 72.05 -4.03
N LEU A 517 23.41 71.22 -4.51
CA LEU A 517 23.15 70.05 -5.34
C LEU A 517 22.95 68.76 -4.54
N ARG A 518 22.74 68.85 -3.22
CA ARG A 518 22.47 67.66 -2.40
C ARG A 518 21.12 67.07 -2.81
N GLU A 519 21.13 65.77 -3.09
CA GLU A 519 20.04 65.06 -3.74
C GLU A 519 18.72 65.18 -2.95
N ASP A 520 18.76 65.03 -1.63
CA ASP A 520 17.61 65.17 -0.73
C ASP A 520 17.02 66.58 -0.71
N HIS A 521 17.83 67.64 -0.80
CA HIS A 521 17.36 69.02 -0.87
C HIS A 521 16.70 69.34 -2.21
N VAL A 522 17.30 68.85 -3.32
CA VAL A 522 16.75 68.99 -4.67
C VAL A 522 15.38 68.31 -4.75
N PHE A 523 15.29 67.06 -4.29
CA PHE A 523 14.01 66.35 -4.23
C PHE A 523 12.99 67.06 -3.33
N TYR A 524 13.40 67.56 -2.16
CA TYR A 524 12.50 68.25 -1.24
C TYR A 524 11.90 69.51 -1.87
N ARG A 525 12.73 70.32 -2.54
CA ARG A 525 12.26 71.52 -3.28
C ARG A 525 11.25 71.17 -4.36
N ASP A 526 11.52 70.14 -5.17
CA ASP A 526 10.63 69.77 -6.27
C ASP A 526 9.30 69.19 -5.78
N LEU A 527 9.34 68.35 -4.74
CA LEU A 527 8.15 67.85 -4.06
C LEU A 527 7.34 68.99 -3.43
N LEU A 528 8.00 69.96 -2.81
CA LEU A 528 7.36 71.13 -2.21
C LEU A 528 6.78 72.09 -3.27
N ARG A 529 7.43 72.25 -4.43
CA ARG A 529 6.88 72.97 -5.59
C ARG A 529 5.61 72.30 -6.10
N SER A 530 5.61 70.97 -6.20
CA SER A 530 4.43 70.17 -6.59
C SER A 530 3.29 70.34 -5.58
N LEU A 531 3.58 70.21 -4.29
CA LEU A 531 2.59 70.39 -3.23
C LEU A 531 2.00 71.81 -3.25
N ARG A 532 2.86 72.83 -3.39
CA ARG A 532 2.43 74.22 -3.53
C ARG A 532 1.51 74.40 -4.74
N PHE A 533 1.82 73.79 -5.87
CA PHE A 533 1.00 73.87 -7.09
C PHE A 533 -0.41 73.30 -6.85
N GLU A 534 -0.52 72.10 -6.26
CA GLU A 534 -1.81 71.48 -5.94
C GLU A 534 -2.64 72.30 -4.94
N LEU A 535 -1.99 72.86 -3.92
CA LEU A 535 -2.64 73.75 -2.95
C LEU A 535 -3.12 75.04 -3.60
N ASN A 536 -2.27 75.70 -4.40
CA ASN A 536 -2.62 76.94 -5.10
C ASN A 536 -3.77 76.74 -6.08
N LYS A 537 -3.78 75.62 -6.81
CA LYS A 537 -4.87 75.23 -7.71
C LYS A 537 -6.18 75.03 -6.95
N SER A 538 -6.13 74.40 -5.77
CA SER A 538 -7.30 74.16 -4.93
C SER A 538 -7.92 75.44 -4.34
N LEU A 539 -7.12 76.49 -4.15
CA LEU A 539 -7.57 77.82 -3.70
C LEU A 539 -8.07 78.72 -4.82
N SER A 540 -7.81 78.40 -6.09
CA SER A 540 -8.08 79.30 -7.23
C SER A 540 -9.57 79.39 -7.61
N ASN A 541 -10.47 78.66 -6.94
CA ASN A 541 -11.89 78.53 -7.30
C ASN A 541 -12.84 79.51 -6.58
N GLY A 542 -12.33 80.53 -5.90
CA GLY A 542 -13.15 81.52 -5.18
C GLY A 542 -12.32 82.54 -4.40
N ASP A 543 -12.92 83.17 -3.38
CA ASP A 543 -12.23 84.02 -2.39
C ASP A 543 -11.63 83.20 -1.23
N GLU A 544 -11.19 81.99 -1.55
CA GLU A 544 -10.59 81.03 -0.62
C GLU A 544 -9.09 81.34 -0.51
N LYS A 545 -8.62 81.73 0.68
CA LYS A 545 -7.23 82.12 0.93
C LYS A 545 -6.63 81.48 2.18
N VAL A 546 -7.44 80.82 3.01
CA VAL A 546 -7.01 80.28 4.31
C VAL A 546 -6.83 78.77 4.24
N ILE A 547 -5.60 78.28 4.43
CA ILE A 547 -5.25 76.86 4.54
C ILE A 547 -4.93 76.50 5.98
N GLY A 548 -5.67 75.55 6.55
CA GLY A 548 -5.32 74.88 7.81
C GLY A 548 -4.45 73.65 7.58
N VAL A 549 -3.33 73.54 8.29
CA VAL A 549 -2.48 72.36 8.27
C VAL A 549 -2.51 71.71 9.65
N THR A 550 -2.96 70.46 9.73
CA THR A 550 -3.00 69.65 10.97
C THR A 550 -2.17 68.39 10.79
N SER A 551 -2.12 67.54 11.80
CA SER A 551 -1.40 66.26 11.79
C SER A 551 -2.11 65.26 12.69
N LEU A 552 -2.00 63.97 12.42
CA LEU A 552 -2.64 62.94 13.25
C LEU A 552 -2.02 62.87 14.65
N SER A 553 -0.71 63.02 14.73
CA SER A 553 0.07 62.97 15.96
C SER A 553 1.04 64.17 16.06
N GLU A 554 1.50 64.45 17.28
CA GLU A 554 2.61 65.38 17.50
C GLU A 554 3.91 64.82 16.90
N GLY A 555 4.80 65.69 16.43
CA GLY A 555 6.10 65.29 15.91
C GLY A 555 6.15 64.89 14.43
N GLU A 556 5.01 64.85 13.72
CA GLU A 556 4.94 64.46 12.29
C GLU A 556 5.56 65.50 11.32
N GLY A 557 6.13 66.60 11.84
CA GLY A 557 6.84 67.61 11.07
C GLY A 557 5.95 68.67 10.41
N LYS A 558 4.68 68.76 10.83
CA LYS A 558 3.69 69.76 10.43
C LYS A 558 4.23 71.20 10.41
N THR A 559 4.81 71.66 11.52
CA THR A 559 5.34 73.04 11.67
C THR A 559 6.50 73.34 10.70
N PHE A 560 7.35 72.36 10.42
CA PHE A 560 8.41 72.52 9.43
C PHE A 560 7.85 72.57 8.00
N LEU A 561 6.85 71.73 7.69
CA LEU A 561 6.18 71.73 6.40
C LEU A 561 5.40 73.04 6.15
N THR A 562 4.68 73.55 7.15
CA THR A 562 3.96 74.84 7.05
C THR A 562 4.91 75.99 6.80
N SER A 563 6.04 76.03 7.52
CA SER A 563 7.13 76.99 7.29
C SER A 563 7.68 76.91 5.87
N SER A 564 7.93 75.68 5.40
CA SER A 564 8.46 75.42 4.06
C SER A 564 7.49 75.84 2.96
N LEU A 565 6.19 75.57 3.14
CA LEU A 565 5.13 76.01 2.23
C LEU A 565 5.02 77.53 2.21
N ALA A 566 5.05 78.20 3.36
CA ALA A 566 5.04 79.66 3.44
C ALA A 566 6.21 80.28 2.65
N TYR A 567 7.41 79.72 2.81
CA TYR A 567 8.58 80.12 2.03
C TYR A 567 8.38 79.87 0.52
N ALA A 568 7.85 78.71 0.15
CA ALA A 568 7.57 78.36 -1.24
C ALA A 568 6.57 79.32 -1.92
N PHE A 569 5.53 79.78 -1.20
CA PHE A 569 4.59 80.77 -1.71
C PHE A 569 5.20 82.17 -1.80
N ALA A 570 6.01 82.57 -0.83
CA ALA A 570 6.73 83.85 -0.87
C ALA A 570 7.68 83.96 -2.08
N LEU A 571 8.33 82.86 -2.47
CA LEU A 571 9.21 82.82 -3.65
C LEU A 571 8.50 83.12 -4.98
N ILE A 572 7.17 82.97 -5.06
CA ILE A 572 6.37 83.37 -6.23
C ILE A 572 5.63 84.69 -6.00
N SER A 573 6.21 85.55 -5.17
CA SER A 573 5.74 86.91 -4.91
C SER A 573 4.33 86.99 -4.31
N LYS A 574 3.89 85.95 -3.57
CA LYS A 574 2.65 85.99 -2.78
C LYS A 574 2.89 86.54 -1.38
N LYS A 575 2.05 87.47 -0.92
CA LYS A 575 2.04 87.91 0.48
C LYS A 575 1.43 86.83 1.37
N VAL A 576 2.25 86.22 2.21
CA VAL A 576 1.86 85.09 3.07
C VAL A 576 1.68 85.56 4.51
N LEU A 577 0.57 85.19 5.13
CA LEU A 577 0.39 85.24 6.57
C LEU A 577 0.52 83.83 7.15
N LEU A 578 1.37 83.66 8.15
CA LEU A 578 1.57 82.39 8.84
C LEU A 578 1.12 82.49 10.30
N ILE A 579 0.17 81.68 10.72
CA ILE A 579 -0.40 81.68 12.09
C ILE A 579 -0.05 80.37 12.79
N GLY A 580 0.60 80.37 13.95
CA GLY A 580 0.96 79.11 14.63
C GLY A 580 1.49 79.25 16.06
N ASP A 581 1.61 78.12 16.75
CA ASP A 581 2.11 78.03 18.13
C ASP A 581 3.64 78.02 18.13
N ASN A 582 4.23 79.06 18.72
CA ASN A 582 5.66 79.24 18.99
C ASN A 582 6.60 78.55 17.99
N TYR A 583 6.85 79.19 16.86
CA TYR A 583 7.84 78.72 15.91
C TYR A 583 9.24 78.96 16.46
N PRO A 584 9.97 77.93 16.94
CA PRO A 584 11.38 78.12 17.22
C PRO A 584 12.02 78.35 15.85
N ASN A 585 12.62 79.52 15.66
CA ASN A 585 13.48 79.86 14.53
C ASN A 585 12.81 80.32 13.23
N LEU A 586 11.49 80.48 13.06
CA LEU A 586 10.97 80.96 11.76
C LEU A 586 11.50 82.34 11.34
N THR A 587 11.70 83.22 12.31
CA THR A 587 12.31 84.54 12.12
C THR A 587 13.79 84.42 11.72
N GLU A 588 14.53 83.43 12.24
CA GLU A 588 15.94 83.14 11.89
C GLU A 588 16.09 82.33 10.58
N LEU A 589 15.12 81.46 10.26
CA LEU A 589 15.04 80.63 9.06
C LEU A 589 14.68 81.45 7.81
N ILE A 590 13.98 82.58 7.99
CA ILE A 590 13.54 83.46 6.90
C ILE A 590 14.39 84.73 6.81
N SER A 591 14.98 85.24 7.91
CA SER A 591 15.68 86.53 7.93
C SER A 591 16.88 86.57 8.88
N ASN A 592 17.99 87.17 8.44
CA ASN A 592 19.24 87.37 9.20
C ASN A 592 19.13 88.43 10.34
N ARG A 593 17.97 88.64 10.96
CA ARG A 593 17.78 89.66 12.01
C ARG A 593 17.41 89.01 13.35
N GLN A 594 18.26 89.23 14.35
CA GLN A 594 18.22 88.57 15.67
C GLN A 594 17.05 88.94 16.60
N GLN A 595 16.09 89.76 16.20
CA GLN A 595 14.90 90.00 17.01
C GLN A 595 13.85 90.73 16.17
N LYS A 596 12.71 90.10 15.91
CA LYS A 596 11.48 90.78 15.50
C LYS A 596 10.41 90.51 16.54
N GLU A 597 9.59 91.51 16.84
CA GLU A 597 8.44 91.38 17.73
C GLU A 597 7.44 90.37 17.14
N ASN A 598 7.35 89.17 17.72
CA ASN A 598 6.26 88.25 17.38
C ASN A 598 4.93 88.91 17.77
N GLN A 599 4.10 89.22 16.77
CA GLN A 599 2.77 89.79 16.99
C GLN A 599 1.81 88.65 17.37
N ALA A 600 1.15 88.78 18.52
CA ALA A 600 0.16 87.81 18.95
C ALA A 600 -1.17 87.99 18.19
N PHE A 601 -1.80 86.89 17.77
CA PHE A 601 -3.08 86.91 17.06
C PHE A 601 -4.17 87.63 17.89
N GLU A 602 -4.16 87.48 19.22
CA GLU A 602 -5.11 88.14 20.13
C GLU A 602 -4.96 89.66 20.10
N SER A 603 -3.72 90.15 19.98
CA SER A 603 -3.45 91.59 19.90
C SER A 603 -4.04 92.18 18.62
N PHE A 604 -4.00 91.43 17.50
CA PHE A 604 -4.68 91.79 16.26
C PHE A 604 -6.20 91.79 16.44
N LEU A 605 -6.79 90.78 17.11
CA LEU A 605 -8.23 90.73 17.35
C LEU A 605 -8.76 91.92 18.18
N VAL A 606 -7.92 92.51 19.03
CA VAL A 606 -8.28 93.67 19.86
C VAL A 606 -8.03 94.99 19.12
N LYS A 607 -6.83 95.18 18.54
CA LYS A 607 -6.41 96.46 17.94
C LYS A 607 -6.79 96.62 16.47
N LYS A 608 -7.05 95.51 15.76
CA LYS A 608 -7.28 95.43 14.30
C LYS A 608 -6.14 96.02 13.45
N GLU A 609 -4.94 96.12 14.03
CA GLU A 609 -3.74 96.59 13.37
C GLU A 609 -2.75 95.44 13.25
N ILE A 610 -2.14 95.28 12.08
CA ILE A 610 -1.08 94.30 11.83
C ILE A 610 0.09 95.01 11.15
N LYS A 611 1.31 94.85 11.69
CA LYS A 611 2.53 95.27 11.00
C LYS A 611 2.84 94.22 9.94
N THR A 612 2.69 94.57 8.67
CA THR A 612 3.00 93.70 7.54
C THR A 612 4.50 93.71 7.26
N GLU A 613 5.06 92.53 6.99
CA GLU A 613 6.44 92.36 6.50
C GLU A 613 6.46 92.17 4.97
N ASP A 614 7.64 92.25 4.35
CA ASP A 614 7.77 92.30 2.88
C ASP A 614 7.04 91.15 2.16
N MET A 615 7.19 89.90 2.61
CA MET A 615 6.62 88.72 1.92
C MET A 615 5.97 87.69 2.85
N ILE A 616 6.50 87.47 4.06
CA ILE A 616 5.93 86.53 5.05
C ILE A 616 5.74 87.28 6.36
N THR A 617 4.49 87.38 6.83
CA THR A 617 4.15 87.93 8.14
C THR A 617 3.76 86.78 9.07
N VAL A 618 4.24 86.78 10.31
CA VAL A 618 3.98 85.70 11.29
C VAL A 618 3.13 86.23 12.44
N LEU A 619 2.06 85.50 12.79
CA LEU A 619 1.28 85.71 14.01
C LEU A 619 1.42 84.48 14.92
N SER A 620 1.81 84.73 16.17
CA SER A 620 1.82 83.68 17.19
C SER A 620 0.43 83.47 17.75
N LYS A 621 0.02 82.22 17.88
CA LYS A 621 -1.15 81.82 18.67
C LYS A 621 -0.87 82.01 20.17
N ASN A 622 -1.94 82.14 20.96
CA ASN A 622 -1.84 82.39 22.40
C ASN A 622 -0.90 81.40 23.12
N PRO A 623 0.09 81.86 23.90
CA PRO A 623 0.86 81.00 24.79
C PRO A 623 0.01 80.32 25.90
N ASP A 624 -1.16 80.87 26.27
CA ASP A 624 -2.02 80.35 27.35
C ASP A 624 -2.97 79.23 26.90
N ASN A 625 -2.90 78.78 25.64
CA ASN A 625 -3.67 77.64 25.10
C ASN A 625 -5.22 77.76 25.20
N LYS A 626 -5.73 79.00 25.34
CA LYS A 626 -7.17 79.31 25.36
C LYS A 626 -7.82 79.07 24.00
N SER A 627 -9.09 78.68 24.00
CA SER A 627 -9.86 78.45 22.78
C SER A 627 -10.10 79.77 22.02
N LEU A 628 -10.23 79.70 20.69
CA LEU A 628 -10.51 80.89 19.87
C LEU A 628 -11.85 81.52 20.24
N LEU A 629 -12.85 80.67 20.47
CA LEU A 629 -14.21 81.09 20.81
C LEU A 629 -14.33 81.59 22.26
N GLU A 630 -13.36 81.29 23.13
CA GLU A 630 -13.23 81.93 24.44
C GLU A 630 -12.67 83.36 24.35
N ILE A 631 -11.88 83.66 23.32
CA ILE A 631 -11.22 84.96 23.14
C ILE A 631 -12.17 85.98 22.48
N LYS A 632 -12.88 85.58 21.42
CA LYS A 632 -13.86 86.40 20.68
C LYS A 632 -14.99 85.54 20.10
N ASP A 633 -16.15 86.14 19.87
CA ASP A 633 -17.27 85.47 19.21
C ASP A 633 -16.99 85.18 17.73
N SER A 634 -17.72 84.21 17.16
CA SER A 634 -17.52 83.75 15.78
C SER A 634 -17.66 84.84 14.72
N ASN A 635 -18.57 85.82 14.90
CA ASN A 635 -18.76 86.89 13.91
C ASN A 635 -17.59 87.86 13.92
N SER A 636 -17.08 88.20 15.10
CA SER A 636 -15.87 89.01 15.26
C SER A 636 -14.64 88.33 14.63
N LEU A 637 -14.48 87.02 14.84
CA LEU A 637 -13.39 86.23 14.24
C LEU A 637 -13.51 86.18 12.72
N LYS A 638 -14.71 85.94 12.17
CA LYS A 638 -14.95 86.00 10.71
C LYS A 638 -14.56 87.36 10.15
N ALA A 639 -15.03 88.45 10.76
CA ALA A 639 -14.68 89.80 10.33
C ALA A 639 -13.17 90.07 10.39
N ALA A 640 -12.47 89.51 11.39
CA ALA A 640 -11.01 89.61 11.48
C ALA A 640 -10.30 88.86 10.34
N PHE A 641 -10.73 87.64 10.02
CA PHE A 641 -10.20 86.90 8.87
C PHE A 641 -10.49 87.59 7.54
N GLU A 642 -11.65 88.23 7.38
CA GLU A 642 -11.97 89.05 6.19
C GLU A 642 -11.03 90.26 6.02
N VAL A 643 -10.58 90.88 7.12
CA VAL A 643 -9.55 91.92 7.06
C VAL A 643 -8.22 91.32 6.62
N LEU A 644 -7.81 90.18 7.18
CA LEU A 644 -6.57 89.51 6.80
C LEU A 644 -6.58 89.04 5.33
N LYS A 645 -7.71 88.54 4.83
CA LYS A 645 -7.87 88.12 3.43
C LYS A 645 -7.69 89.27 2.43
N LYS A 646 -7.87 90.53 2.85
CA LYS A 646 -7.63 91.71 1.99
C LYS A 646 -6.15 92.08 1.91
N GLU A 647 -5.40 91.89 2.99
CA GLU A 647 -3.99 92.27 3.10
C GLU A 647 -3.03 91.18 2.56
N PHE A 648 -3.43 89.91 2.67
CA PHE A 648 -2.60 88.76 2.29
C PHE A 648 -3.20 87.99 1.12
N ASP A 649 -2.31 87.45 0.27
CA ASP A 649 -2.71 86.58 -0.84
C ASP A 649 -3.05 85.17 -0.35
N ILE A 650 -2.39 84.71 0.71
CA ILE A 650 -2.61 83.40 1.32
C ILE A 650 -2.34 83.45 2.83
N ILE A 651 -3.17 82.75 3.59
CA ILE A 651 -3.07 82.61 5.04
C ILE A 651 -2.87 81.12 5.34
N ILE A 652 -1.75 80.75 5.95
CA ILE A 652 -1.44 79.38 6.36
C ILE A 652 -1.53 79.31 7.88
N ILE A 653 -2.34 78.39 8.40
CA ILE A 653 -2.54 78.18 9.83
C ILE A 653 -1.97 76.83 10.23
N ASP A 654 -0.96 76.86 11.09
CA ASP A 654 -0.36 75.69 11.71
C ASP A 654 -1.22 75.23 12.90
N LEU A 655 -2.12 74.26 12.68
CA LEU A 655 -3.10 73.76 13.66
C LEU A 655 -2.47 72.77 14.64
N ASN A 656 -3.06 72.53 15.80
CA ASN A 656 -2.58 71.46 16.68
C ASN A 656 -2.79 70.07 16.06
N SER A 657 -2.16 69.04 16.65
CA SER A 657 -2.43 67.66 16.22
C SER A 657 -3.87 67.29 16.51
N LEU A 658 -4.43 66.35 15.76
CA LEU A 658 -5.83 65.92 15.91
C LEU A 658 -6.12 65.28 17.27
N LYS A 659 -5.09 64.88 18.02
CA LYS A 659 -5.22 64.48 19.42
C LYS A 659 -5.75 65.62 20.30
N SER A 660 -5.49 66.87 19.94
CA SER A 660 -6.03 68.08 20.57
C SER A 660 -7.29 68.58 19.85
N ILE A 661 -8.23 67.67 19.61
CA ILE A 661 -9.38 67.84 18.72
C ILE A 661 -10.22 69.10 19.00
N ASN A 662 -10.40 69.46 20.27
CA ASN A 662 -11.24 70.59 20.67
C ASN A 662 -10.72 71.91 20.09
N GLN A 663 -9.40 72.11 20.11
CA GLN A 663 -8.76 73.31 19.57
C GLN A 663 -8.74 73.28 18.04
N VAL A 664 -8.46 72.13 17.45
CA VAL A 664 -8.37 71.99 15.98
C VAL A 664 -9.71 72.30 15.32
N LYS A 665 -10.83 71.85 15.89
CA LYS A 665 -12.18 72.09 15.35
C LYS A 665 -12.53 73.58 15.22
N GLU A 666 -12.18 74.36 16.23
CA GLU A 666 -12.48 75.79 16.22
C GLU A 666 -11.69 76.51 15.12
N TRP A 667 -10.39 76.25 15.03
CA TRP A 667 -9.56 76.85 13.99
C TRP A 667 -9.97 76.39 12.59
N LEU A 668 -10.31 75.11 12.40
CA LEU A 668 -10.81 74.59 11.11
C LEU A 668 -12.08 75.31 10.65
N SER A 669 -12.93 75.78 11.57
CA SER A 669 -14.16 76.52 11.22
C SER A 669 -13.89 77.87 10.56
N PHE A 670 -12.66 78.36 10.59
CA PHE A 670 -12.21 79.59 9.94
C PHE A 670 -11.21 79.34 8.81
N THR A 671 -10.99 78.08 8.41
CA THR A 671 -10.16 77.71 7.26
C THR A 671 -11.03 77.44 6.05
N ASP A 672 -10.61 77.89 4.87
CA ASP A 672 -11.32 77.60 3.63
C ASP A 672 -10.98 76.18 3.15
N LYS A 673 -9.68 75.81 3.21
CA LYS A 673 -9.16 74.47 2.91
C LYS A 673 -8.35 73.91 4.07
N SER A 674 -8.29 72.59 4.20
CA SER A 674 -7.43 71.94 5.18
C SER A 674 -6.67 70.73 4.64
N VAL A 675 -5.51 70.46 5.21
CA VAL A 675 -4.65 69.31 4.90
C VAL A 675 -4.10 68.70 6.18
N ALA A 676 -3.85 67.39 6.16
CA ALA A 676 -3.35 66.66 7.31
C ALA A 676 -2.01 66.01 6.98
N VAL A 677 -1.02 66.22 7.83
CA VAL A 677 0.33 65.65 7.69
C VAL A 677 0.37 64.30 8.39
N PHE A 678 1.02 63.32 7.77
CA PHE A 678 1.27 62.00 8.34
C PHE A 678 2.74 61.62 8.15
N GLU A 679 3.38 61.08 9.17
CA GLU A 679 4.78 60.65 9.09
C GLU A 679 4.94 59.28 8.44
N ALA A 680 5.79 59.17 7.40
CA ALA A 680 6.15 57.90 6.80
C ALA A 680 6.83 56.98 7.83
N GLY A 681 6.30 55.77 7.98
CA GLY A 681 6.68 54.83 9.04
C GLY A 681 5.77 54.87 10.27
N GLY A 682 4.85 55.84 10.35
CA GLY A 682 3.83 55.90 11.39
C GLY A 682 2.77 54.80 11.26
N GLU A 683 2.00 54.60 12.32
CA GLU A 683 0.90 53.65 12.39
C GLU A 683 -0.43 54.40 12.66
N ILE A 684 -1.50 54.00 11.99
CA ILE A 684 -2.86 54.44 12.31
C ILE A 684 -3.52 53.33 13.11
N ARG A 685 -3.76 53.57 14.40
CA ARG A 685 -4.40 52.60 15.29
C ARG A 685 -5.91 52.76 15.27
N ALA A 686 -6.63 51.75 15.77
CA ALA A 686 -8.09 51.78 15.83
C ALA A 686 -8.64 53.02 16.57
N ARG A 687 -7.94 53.48 17.61
CA ARG A 687 -8.26 54.71 18.37
C ARG A 687 -8.13 55.99 17.56
N ASP A 688 -7.36 55.98 16.48
CA ASP A 688 -7.12 57.17 15.67
C ASP A 688 -8.24 57.42 14.65
N LYS A 689 -9.12 56.43 14.43
CA LYS A 689 -10.27 56.54 13.51
C LYS A 689 -11.23 57.67 13.87
N GLU A 690 -11.43 57.94 15.16
CA GLU A 690 -12.29 59.04 15.60
C GLU A 690 -11.71 60.39 15.15
N PHE A 691 -10.39 60.55 15.19
CA PHE A 691 -9.69 61.75 14.72
C PHE A 691 -9.76 61.90 13.19
N LEU A 692 -9.65 60.78 12.44
CA LEU A 692 -9.78 60.78 10.97
C LEU A 692 -11.17 61.27 10.54
N ASN A 693 -12.24 60.71 11.12
CA ASN A 693 -13.62 61.09 10.80
C ASN A 693 -13.90 62.60 10.99
N GLN A 694 -13.19 63.23 11.92
CA GLN A 694 -13.39 64.63 12.28
C GLN A 694 -12.77 65.57 11.25
N VAL A 695 -11.58 65.25 10.76
CA VAL A 695 -10.99 65.97 9.61
C VAL A 695 -11.80 65.73 8.35
N ASP A 696 -12.29 64.51 8.16
CA ASP A 696 -13.11 64.14 7.01
C ASP A 696 -14.45 64.88 6.97
N SER A 697 -14.96 65.33 8.12
CA SER A 697 -16.18 66.12 8.23
C SER A 697 -16.00 67.59 7.82
N HIS A 698 -14.75 68.07 7.73
CA HIS A 698 -14.47 69.42 7.24
C HIS A 698 -14.63 69.46 5.71
N ALA A 699 -15.62 70.20 5.23
CA ALA A 699 -15.96 70.24 3.80
C ALA A 699 -14.79 70.68 2.90
N GLY A 700 -13.86 71.48 3.42
CA GLY A 700 -12.66 71.94 2.71
C GLY A 700 -11.44 71.03 2.83
N PHE A 701 -11.56 69.81 3.38
CA PHE A 701 -10.41 68.91 3.53
C PHE A 701 -9.93 68.36 2.18
N LEU A 702 -8.71 68.73 1.80
CA LEU A 702 -8.11 68.36 0.51
C LEU A 702 -7.48 66.97 0.52
N GLY A 703 -6.97 66.52 1.67
CA GLY A 703 -6.33 65.23 1.82
C GLY A 703 -5.07 65.24 2.68
N TRP A 704 -4.32 64.14 2.58
CA TRP A 704 -3.14 63.88 3.38
C TRP A 704 -1.85 64.29 2.69
N ILE A 705 -0.84 64.67 3.47
CA ILE A 705 0.53 64.88 3.03
C ILE A 705 1.42 63.90 3.79
N ILE A 706 2.10 63.02 3.06
CA ILE A 706 3.05 62.09 3.68
C ILE A 706 4.42 62.77 3.83
N ASN A 707 4.87 62.95 5.07
CA ASN A 707 6.13 63.62 5.39
C ASN A 707 7.21 62.61 5.79
N LYS A 708 8.48 63.03 5.73
CA LYS A 708 9.65 62.22 6.12
C LYS A 708 9.82 60.93 5.30
N VAL A 709 9.40 60.94 4.02
CA VAL A 709 9.61 59.79 3.13
C VAL A 709 11.11 59.58 2.93
N ARG A 710 11.61 58.36 3.18
CA ARG A 710 13.02 58.02 2.94
C ARG A 710 13.20 57.69 1.46
N ILE A 711 14.04 58.48 0.78
CA ILE A 711 14.44 58.27 -0.62
C ILE A 711 15.41 57.08 -0.70
#